data_AF-A0A7C5AFE8-F1
#
_entry.id   AF-A0A7C5AFE8-F1
#
_cell.length_a   1.000
_cell.length_b   1.000
_cell.length_c   1.000
_cell.angle_alpha   90.00
_cell.angle_beta   90.00
_cell.angle_gamma   90.00
#
_symmetry.space_group_name_H-M   'P 1'
#
loop_
_entity.id
_entity.type
_entity.pdbx_description
1 polymer ?
#
loop_
_entity_poly.entity_id
_entity_poly.type
_entity_poly.pdbx_seq_one_letter_code
_entity_poly.pdbx_strand_id
1 'polypeptide(L)'
;MNRMSFLGAAQLVCAVAVLLSPLPGQDAGPRPPRAEIKITPSDRALALTGRTRLKIDIHVRAPASAPFAIRLDVRLADKVLLRRDHLPPRAADTWKKGEVLSYELPVTIPASALGAKGEAEVWVGFRGPKKGKLFPPAGALARKGMGLVGWIPLPESAPLDDEKSLDALLSAAKALLKEGHGESAWAALTTGYRRTELESAKRRILQALEALPPVTPRPLDLVEEAIVERRIEAEKRRYLRREAGRLNDRGLLHGALRILETIGGSLAEDGRKAVLGSLASATRNLEDRQDIKAKILKRISEDARNEAATLLKKVKAPDALLKRTRSWLSKGRYQAARAVLLELRFSENEELRNRGYRLLAELDKAWLADTPAEDAAAVEAAVHHPAWGRTIHRASQEFVFIGPRTLVEGIPPDSLRRFDLAYLVLTDLFGRRPNPDGDRVTVYFKELWDFGGGVGGGKTIDIGRAKPNAKKLRVDNGLLFHELTHCVDDTNPIVAGFREGLANFGAAFCFDQLGPKRAFDRARATSAKAFRADYLDRDLEYWRIPNYAPSAGFFLHFLRYAPRASGVLDWSPYRRFFRDYRRSPMKDGREPDIVRALGYHLAQAFGPDVWKDLRTFRFPLSEDSPQVIAKEMESWRLGEFSAFEDDDAREGDPTSPLPRGLVFADLLEDMKRGSVADAEIRERSFEYAGLLHAWHVIGPFKVKGADPWKVVFPPEREFDFAKSYLGEGNRMRWTVPNPDRPPVQIDPLGRITFQYPYQNNSALYALTHITLPEATEVAFHVRADDHVSLFVDDILLGQYRNRGRAGGRPRWWQADRGFAPDAMVWTARLAAGRHRILAKVRNDGGRAGLVVAATGVDGRPIQDLVEDDGPADTPFARVEKKRWKRTFHHAFSSKSFSSKFDVKVGRFRVRRKALQGEDRDGKVAWRKYTVRPGFPKDSPSNLIWLAKKVTKKLREFRLTMDLESQGRPKIGITFQGEGKDDGLSGWTVILHPAGKGLGARLELYDRLVYQAPPREVQAAEGVYRLELEVAGGQCSLKVNGTTLLDACSIRPIARRRLGFMTWGPSLRIRNLEVARPR
;
A
#
# COMPACT_ATOMS: atom_id res chain seq x y z
N MET A 1 -59.39 10.90 2.22
CA MET A 1 -60.46 11.68 2.89
C MET A 1 -59.82 12.75 3.76
N ASN A 2 -60.21 14.02 3.52
CA ASN A 2 -60.25 15.24 4.38
C ASN A 2 -59.00 15.62 5.21
N ARG A 3 -58.26 16.70 4.90
CA ARG A 3 -58.51 18.16 5.13
C ARG A 3 -58.91 18.56 6.56
N MET A 4 -58.06 19.36 7.22
CA MET A 4 -58.32 20.58 8.03
C MET A 4 -57.00 21.00 8.72
N SER A 5 -56.31 22.10 8.38
CA SER A 5 -56.53 23.54 8.65
C SER A 5 -56.40 23.95 10.13
N PHE A 6 -55.44 24.84 10.45
CA PHE A 6 -55.69 26.02 11.29
C PHE A 6 -54.61 27.10 11.08
N LEU A 7 -55.10 28.33 10.90
CA LEU A 7 -54.42 29.61 10.75
C LEU A 7 -54.73 30.43 12.02
N GLY A 8 -53.76 31.21 12.50
CA GLY A 8 -53.94 32.29 13.48
C GLY A 8 -52.59 33.02 13.64
N ALA A 9 -52.35 34.14 12.97
CA ALA A 9 -52.81 35.50 13.24
C ALA A 9 -52.08 36.17 14.44
N ALA A 10 -51.20 37.13 14.15
CA ALA A 10 -50.88 38.25 15.03
C ALA A 10 -50.45 39.47 14.18
N GLN A 11 -51.15 40.58 14.40
CA GLN A 11 -51.00 41.88 13.75
C GLN A 11 -49.85 42.71 14.37
N LEU A 12 -49.15 43.42 13.48
CA LEU A 12 -48.81 44.86 13.48
C LEU A 12 -48.16 45.51 14.73
N VAL A 13 -46.96 46.10 14.57
CA VAL A 13 -46.68 47.56 14.68
C VAL A 13 -45.15 47.85 14.71
N CYS A 14 -44.80 48.98 14.09
CA CYS A 14 -43.55 49.77 14.21
C CYS A 14 -42.35 49.45 13.31
N ALA A 15 -42.22 50.32 12.31
CA ALA A 15 -40.98 50.69 11.65
C ALA A 15 -39.92 51.14 12.67
N VAL A 16 -38.78 50.47 12.67
CA VAL A 16 -37.49 51.07 13.02
C VAL A 16 -36.52 50.65 11.93
N ALA A 17 -36.19 51.59 11.05
CA ALA A 17 -35.06 51.49 10.15
C ALA A 17 -33.77 51.50 11.00
N VAL A 18 -33.30 50.32 11.40
CA VAL A 18 -31.93 50.16 11.90
C VAL A 18 -31.03 49.95 10.70
N LEU A 19 -30.28 51.00 10.37
CA LEU A 19 -29.05 50.96 9.59
C LEU A 19 -28.07 49.96 10.23
N LEU A 20 -28.13 48.70 9.83
CA LEU A 20 -27.03 47.77 10.02
C LEU A 20 -26.03 47.99 8.87
N SER A 21 -25.10 48.92 9.09
CA SER A 21 -23.82 48.91 8.38
C SER A 21 -23.15 47.55 8.62
N PRO A 22 -22.67 46.85 7.57
CA PRO A 22 -21.91 45.62 7.77
C PRO A 22 -20.64 45.93 8.55
N LEU A 23 -20.36 45.10 9.56
CA LEU A 23 -19.10 45.14 10.32
C LEU A 23 -17.91 45.16 9.35
N PRO A 24 -16.99 46.13 9.44
CA PRO A 24 -15.78 46.15 8.63
C PRO A 24 -14.87 45.00 9.08
N GLY A 25 -14.80 43.94 8.28
CA GLY A 25 -13.92 42.80 8.56
C GLY A 25 -14.46 41.42 8.17
N GLN A 26 -15.72 41.29 7.73
CA GLN A 26 -16.12 40.09 7.01
C GLN A 26 -15.52 40.15 5.60
N ASP A 27 -14.46 39.37 5.41
CA ASP A 27 -13.74 39.16 4.16
C ASP A 27 -14.76 38.80 3.05
N ALA A 28 -15.22 39.82 2.31
CA ALA A 28 -16.17 39.66 1.23
C ALA A 28 -15.51 38.77 0.19
N GLY A 29 -15.89 37.50 0.19
CA GLY A 29 -15.28 36.49 -0.67
C GLY A 29 -15.21 36.96 -2.13
N PRO A 30 -14.30 36.39 -2.94
CA PRO A 30 -14.08 36.83 -4.31
C PRO A 30 -15.40 36.89 -5.08
N ARG A 31 -15.67 38.03 -5.73
CA ARG A 31 -16.89 38.24 -6.52
C ARG A 31 -16.74 37.52 -7.87
N PRO A 32 -17.68 36.63 -8.25
CA PRO A 32 -17.65 35.95 -9.54
C PRO A 32 -17.88 36.95 -10.68
N PRO A 33 -17.45 36.63 -11.91
CA PRO A 33 -17.81 37.43 -13.07
C PRO A 33 -19.33 37.37 -13.28
N ARG A 34 -19.93 38.49 -13.67
CA ARG A 34 -21.31 38.51 -14.16
C ARG A 34 -21.23 38.37 -15.67
N ALA A 35 -21.47 37.18 -16.20
CA ALA A 35 -21.39 36.92 -17.62
C ALA A 35 -22.49 35.96 -18.08
N GLU A 36 -23.05 36.23 -19.25
CA GLU A 36 -23.93 35.30 -19.96
C GLU A 36 -23.05 34.33 -20.74
N ILE A 37 -23.40 33.04 -20.71
CA ILE A 37 -22.67 32.01 -21.45
C ILE A 37 -23.63 31.36 -22.43
N LYS A 38 -23.23 31.32 -23.70
CA LYS A 38 -23.90 30.56 -24.74
C LYS A 38 -22.99 29.41 -25.16
N ILE A 39 -23.56 28.20 -25.27
CA ILE A 39 -22.86 27.03 -25.77
C ILE A 39 -23.53 26.55 -27.04
N THR A 40 -22.72 26.33 -28.08
CA THR A 40 -23.16 25.73 -29.34
C THR A 40 -22.27 24.53 -29.67
N PRO A 41 -22.80 23.31 -29.82
CA PRO A 41 -22.01 22.19 -30.33
C PRO A 41 -21.64 22.45 -31.80
N SER A 42 -20.36 22.31 -32.16
CA SER A 42 -19.87 22.68 -33.50
C SER A 42 -19.82 21.54 -34.51
N ASP A 43 -20.02 20.27 -34.10
CA ASP A 43 -19.68 19.13 -34.95
C ASP A 43 -20.87 18.19 -35.20
N ARG A 44 -21.15 17.88 -36.47
CA ARG A 44 -22.09 16.81 -36.89
C ARG A 44 -21.56 15.38 -36.61
N ALA A 45 -20.31 15.23 -36.18
CA ALA A 45 -19.61 13.94 -36.08
C ALA A 45 -19.79 13.19 -34.75
N LEU A 46 -20.66 13.67 -33.84
CA LEU A 46 -20.85 13.08 -32.51
C LEU A 46 -21.30 11.61 -32.56
N ALA A 47 -22.14 11.25 -33.54
CA ALA A 47 -22.67 9.89 -33.70
C ALA A 47 -21.59 8.86 -33.97
N LEU A 48 -20.61 9.26 -34.76
CA LEU A 48 -19.54 8.40 -35.21
C LEU A 48 -18.39 8.39 -34.21
N THR A 49 -18.02 9.56 -33.68
CA THR A 49 -16.77 9.75 -32.92
C THR A 49 -16.95 9.80 -31.40
N GLY A 50 -18.19 9.94 -30.91
CA GLY A 50 -18.47 10.23 -29.50
C GLY A 50 -17.89 11.55 -29.00
N ARG A 51 -17.35 12.39 -29.91
CA ARG A 51 -16.72 13.67 -29.61
C ARG A 51 -17.48 14.78 -30.31
N THR A 52 -17.59 15.91 -29.64
CA THR A 52 -18.04 17.18 -30.22
C THR A 52 -17.19 18.28 -29.60
N ARG A 53 -16.98 19.37 -30.31
CA ARG A 53 -16.50 20.61 -29.69
C ARG A 53 -17.68 21.46 -29.28
N LEU A 54 -17.55 22.08 -28.11
CA LEU A 54 -18.48 23.09 -27.62
C LEU A 54 -17.85 24.45 -27.87
N LYS A 55 -18.46 25.25 -28.75
CA LYS A 55 -18.14 26.67 -28.83
C LYS A 55 -18.76 27.35 -27.62
N ILE A 56 -17.92 27.96 -26.79
CA ILE A 56 -18.31 28.67 -25.57
C ILE A 56 -18.09 30.16 -25.80
N ASP A 57 -19.19 30.90 -25.82
CA ASP A 57 -19.19 32.36 -25.94
C ASP A 57 -19.59 32.96 -24.59
N ILE A 58 -18.67 33.72 -23.98
CA ILE A 58 -18.86 34.35 -22.66
C ILE A 58 -18.99 35.86 -22.85
N HIS A 59 -20.20 36.39 -22.64
CA HIS A 59 -20.51 37.80 -22.74
C HIS A 59 -20.37 38.47 -21.37
N VAL A 60 -19.30 39.24 -21.18
CA VAL A 60 -18.92 39.78 -19.86
C VAL A 60 -19.72 41.04 -19.54
N ARG A 61 -20.64 40.95 -18.58
CA ARG A 61 -21.41 42.12 -18.05
C ARG A 61 -20.65 42.83 -16.93
N ALA A 62 -19.89 42.10 -16.12
CA ALA A 62 -18.97 42.63 -15.13
C ALA A 62 -17.80 41.67 -14.89
N PRO A 63 -16.56 42.18 -14.73
CA PRO A 63 -15.38 41.35 -14.50
C PRO A 63 -15.39 40.68 -13.11
N ALA A 64 -14.60 39.61 -12.96
CA ALA A 64 -14.38 38.98 -11.67
C ALA A 64 -13.39 39.77 -10.83
N SER A 65 -13.46 39.66 -9.50
CA SER A 65 -12.45 40.27 -8.60
C SER A 65 -11.23 39.38 -8.34
N ALA A 66 -11.17 38.21 -8.97
CA ALA A 66 -10.15 37.18 -8.82
C ALA A 66 -10.24 36.20 -10.00
N PRO A 67 -9.23 35.34 -10.23
CA PRO A 67 -9.34 34.29 -11.24
C PRO A 67 -10.39 33.23 -10.83
N PHE A 68 -11.33 32.94 -11.73
CA PHE A 68 -12.32 31.86 -11.61
C PHE A 68 -12.07 30.78 -12.67
N ALA A 69 -12.25 29.52 -12.28
CA ALA A 69 -12.34 28.42 -13.23
C ALA A 69 -13.80 28.27 -13.71
N ILE A 70 -13.99 27.57 -14.81
CA ILE A 70 -15.32 27.22 -15.34
C ILE A 70 -15.53 25.73 -15.07
N ARG A 71 -16.64 25.40 -14.40
CA ARG A 71 -17.17 24.04 -14.29
C ARG A 71 -18.20 23.82 -15.37
N LEU A 72 -18.05 22.75 -16.13
CA LEU A 72 -18.99 22.26 -17.10
C LEU A 72 -19.48 20.86 -16.70
N ASP A 73 -20.79 20.67 -16.60
CA ASP A 73 -21.43 19.36 -16.49
C ASP A 73 -22.25 19.11 -17.76
N VAL A 74 -22.03 17.98 -18.44
CA VAL A 74 -22.97 17.44 -19.42
C VAL A 74 -23.81 16.39 -18.72
N ARG A 75 -25.14 16.49 -18.80
CA ARG A 75 -26.07 15.62 -18.08
C ARG A 75 -27.09 15.02 -19.01
N LEU A 76 -27.51 13.79 -18.71
CA LEU A 76 -28.66 13.16 -19.32
C LEU A 76 -29.62 12.81 -18.19
N ALA A 77 -30.75 13.51 -18.13
CA ALA A 77 -31.57 13.60 -16.93
C ALA A 77 -30.71 13.98 -15.70
N ASP A 78 -30.84 13.28 -14.56
CA ASP A 78 -30.03 13.55 -13.37
C ASP A 78 -28.62 12.91 -13.39
N LYS A 79 -28.28 12.14 -14.44
CA LYS A 79 -26.97 11.48 -14.55
C LYS A 79 -25.95 12.42 -15.19
N VAL A 80 -24.90 12.75 -14.46
CA VAL A 80 -23.74 13.49 -15.00
C VAL A 80 -22.94 12.57 -15.92
N LEU A 81 -22.93 12.87 -17.22
CA LEU A 81 -22.18 12.15 -18.24
C LEU A 81 -20.72 12.60 -18.29
N LEU A 82 -20.49 13.90 -18.16
CA LEU A 82 -19.18 14.53 -18.13
C LEU A 82 -19.20 15.64 -17.08
N ARG A 83 -18.12 15.73 -16.30
CA ARG A 83 -17.82 16.90 -15.48
C ARG A 83 -16.42 17.33 -15.80
N ARG A 84 -16.22 18.61 -16.09
CA ARG A 84 -14.90 19.18 -16.40
C ARG A 84 -14.76 20.52 -15.73
N ASP A 85 -13.65 20.71 -15.04
CA ASP A 85 -13.21 22.03 -14.60
C ASP A 85 -12.04 22.46 -15.47
N HIS A 86 -12.11 23.66 -16.03
CA HIS A 86 -11.01 24.22 -16.82
C HIS A 86 -10.84 25.70 -16.56
N LEU A 87 -9.64 26.20 -16.84
CA LEU A 87 -9.39 27.63 -16.88
C LEU A 87 -9.79 28.17 -18.25
N PRO A 88 -10.48 29.33 -18.31
CA PRO A 88 -10.68 30.03 -19.57
C PRO A 88 -9.33 30.48 -20.17
N PRO A 89 -9.25 30.74 -21.50
CA PRO A 89 -8.02 31.14 -22.18
C PRO A 89 -7.31 32.35 -21.58
N ARG A 90 -8.06 33.24 -20.93
CA ARG A 90 -7.53 34.33 -20.10
C ARG A 90 -8.22 34.33 -18.76
N ALA A 91 -7.47 34.64 -17.70
CA ALA A 91 -7.97 34.65 -16.33
C ALA A 91 -9.17 35.62 -16.16
N ALA A 92 -10.18 35.21 -15.39
CA ALA A 92 -11.47 35.88 -15.33
C ALA A 92 -11.45 37.32 -14.74
N ASP A 93 -10.41 37.64 -13.99
CA ASP A 93 -10.10 38.97 -13.45
C ASP A 93 -9.51 39.93 -14.50
N THR A 94 -9.01 39.41 -15.62
CA THR A 94 -8.48 40.21 -16.73
C THR A 94 -9.53 40.55 -17.79
N TRP A 95 -10.77 40.07 -17.63
CA TRP A 95 -11.85 40.31 -18.59
C TRP A 95 -12.34 41.75 -18.52
N LYS A 96 -12.73 42.32 -19.66
CA LYS A 96 -13.26 43.68 -19.73
C LYS A 96 -14.79 43.65 -19.82
N LYS A 97 -15.46 44.62 -19.21
CA LYS A 97 -16.92 44.79 -19.37
C LYS A 97 -17.24 45.01 -20.86
N GLY A 98 -18.23 44.29 -21.38
CA GLY A 98 -18.64 44.32 -22.79
C GLY A 98 -17.84 43.39 -23.70
N GLU A 99 -16.79 42.74 -23.19
CA GLU A 99 -16.00 41.78 -23.95
C GLU A 99 -16.77 40.47 -24.20
N VAL A 100 -16.54 39.86 -25.36
CA VAL A 100 -16.98 38.50 -25.68
C VAL A 100 -15.75 37.61 -25.79
N LEU A 101 -15.60 36.69 -24.83
CA LEU A 101 -14.56 35.67 -24.88
C LEU A 101 -15.13 34.43 -25.57
N SER A 102 -14.61 34.10 -26.75
CA SER A 102 -15.03 32.92 -27.53
C SER A 102 -13.90 31.89 -27.57
N TYR A 103 -14.20 30.63 -27.26
CA TYR A 103 -13.25 29.53 -27.42
C TYR A 103 -13.97 28.19 -27.59
N GLU A 104 -13.26 27.21 -28.14
CA GLU A 104 -13.77 25.84 -28.29
C GLU A 104 -13.26 24.96 -27.16
N LEU A 105 -14.15 24.11 -26.64
CA LEU A 105 -13.82 23.10 -25.66
C LEU A 105 -14.20 21.71 -26.20
N PRO A 106 -13.24 20.81 -26.45
CA PRO A 106 -13.55 19.45 -26.85
C PRO A 106 -14.20 18.69 -25.69
N VAL A 107 -15.33 18.03 -25.96
CA VAL A 107 -16.02 17.15 -25.02
C VAL A 107 -16.17 15.75 -25.62
N THR A 108 -16.02 14.74 -24.78
CA THR A 108 -16.24 13.34 -25.15
C THR A 108 -17.45 12.82 -24.39
N ILE A 109 -18.49 12.42 -25.10
CA ILE A 109 -19.66 11.77 -24.52
C ILE A 109 -19.32 10.28 -24.30
N PRO A 110 -19.60 9.72 -23.11
CA PRO A 110 -19.37 8.31 -22.85
C PRO A 110 -20.11 7.43 -23.86
N ALA A 111 -19.46 6.38 -24.35
CA ALA A 111 -20.08 5.45 -25.32
C ALA A 111 -21.41 4.85 -24.81
N SER A 112 -21.56 4.66 -23.50
CA SER A 112 -22.80 4.18 -22.87
C SER A 112 -23.96 5.18 -22.88
N ALA A 113 -23.71 6.44 -23.23
CA ALA A 113 -24.73 7.47 -23.43
C ALA A 113 -25.01 7.71 -24.92
N LEU A 114 -24.15 7.26 -25.82
CA LEU A 114 -24.40 7.26 -27.26
C LEU A 114 -25.47 6.19 -27.56
N GLY A 115 -26.58 6.57 -28.18
CA GLY A 115 -27.74 5.71 -28.38
C GLY A 115 -28.90 5.91 -27.38
N ALA A 116 -28.74 6.74 -26.35
CA ALA A 116 -29.89 7.22 -25.58
C ALA A 116 -30.70 8.21 -26.43
N LYS A 117 -32.02 8.02 -26.53
CA LYS A 117 -32.91 8.98 -27.21
C LYS A 117 -32.92 10.31 -26.44
N GLY A 118 -32.69 11.43 -27.13
CA GLY A 118 -32.88 12.78 -26.59
C GLY A 118 -31.65 13.69 -26.69
N GLU A 119 -31.62 14.70 -25.81
CA GLU A 119 -30.55 15.70 -25.74
C GLU A 119 -29.89 15.67 -24.36
N ALA A 120 -28.58 15.88 -24.32
CA ALA A 120 -27.84 16.06 -23.08
C ALA A 120 -27.77 17.55 -22.71
N GLU A 121 -28.16 17.88 -21.49
CA GLU A 121 -28.10 19.23 -20.92
C GLU A 121 -26.67 19.67 -20.64
N VAL A 122 -26.31 20.89 -21.01
CA VAL A 122 -25.00 21.50 -20.69
C VAL A 122 -25.18 22.56 -19.61
N TRP A 123 -24.62 22.27 -18.44
CA TRP A 123 -24.65 23.14 -17.27
C TRP A 123 -23.28 23.74 -17.02
N VAL A 124 -23.23 25.04 -16.71
CA VAL A 124 -21.98 25.76 -16.45
C VAL A 124 -22.02 26.51 -15.12
N GLY A 125 -20.89 26.62 -14.43
CA GLY A 125 -20.75 27.50 -13.26
C GLY A 125 -19.33 28.04 -13.11
N PHE A 126 -19.18 29.24 -12.56
CA PHE A 126 -17.90 29.83 -12.17
C PHE A 126 -17.47 29.28 -10.81
N ARG A 127 -16.30 28.63 -10.77
CA ARG A 127 -15.73 28.02 -9.57
C ARG A 127 -14.71 28.95 -8.93
N GLY A 128 -14.99 29.37 -7.69
CA GLY A 128 -14.13 30.30 -6.95
C GLY A 128 -12.83 29.66 -6.43
N PRO A 129 -11.76 30.46 -6.23
CA PRO A 129 -10.42 29.98 -5.88
C PRO A 129 -10.29 29.46 -4.43
N LYS A 130 -11.14 29.93 -3.50
CA LYS A 130 -11.16 29.46 -2.09
C LYS A 130 -12.44 28.66 -1.83
N LYS A 131 -12.31 27.44 -1.28
CA LYS A 131 -13.40 26.47 -0.95
C LYS A 131 -14.22 25.91 -2.13
N GLY A 132 -13.94 26.32 -3.38
CA GLY A 132 -14.52 25.70 -4.59
C GLY A 132 -16.02 25.92 -4.77
N LYS A 133 -16.58 26.98 -4.18
CA LYS A 133 -17.99 27.38 -4.34
C LYS A 133 -18.29 27.69 -5.82
N LEU A 134 -19.46 27.27 -6.29
CA LEU A 134 -19.93 27.49 -7.65
C LEU A 134 -20.93 28.66 -7.71
N PHE A 135 -20.82 29.45 -8.77
CA PHE A 135 -21.71 30.57 -9.06
C PHE A 135 -22.27 30.42 -10.48
N PRO A 136 -23.59 30.56 -10.69
CA PRO A 136 -24.18 30.37 -12.00
C PRO A 136 -23.85 31.55 -12.94
N PRO A 137 -23.84 31.33 -14.26
CA PRO A 137 -23.84 32.40 -15.25
C PRO A 137 -25.02 33.34 -15.08
N ALA A 138 -24.86 34.60 -15.48
CA ALA A 138 -25.94 35.57 -15.46
C ALA A 138 -27.05 35.15 -16.45
N GLY A 139 -28.31 35.25 -16.02
CA GLY A 139 -29.48 34.95 -16.85
C GLY A 139 -29.80 33.46 -17.03
N ALA A 140 -29.00 32.54 -16.49
CA ALA A 140 -29.23 31.10 -16.60
C ALA A 140 -30.09 30.54 -15.45
N LEU A 141 -30.90 29.51 -15.73
CA LEU A 141 -31.67 28.79 -14.71
C LEU A 141 -30.73 28.06 -13.76
N ALA A 142 -30.66 28.48 -12.50
CA ALA A 142 -29.65 28.01 -11.54
C ALA A 142 -30.09 26.76 -10.75
N ARG A 143 -29.25 25.71 -10.74
CA ARG A 143 -29.37 24.53 -9.87
C ARG A 143 -28.03 24.25 -9.22
N LYS A 144 -27.96 24.26 -7.88
CA LYS A 144 -26.74 23.99 -7.09
C LYS A 144 -25.53 24.85 -7.50
N GLY A 145 -25.75 26.12 -7.86
CA GLY A 145 -24.70 27.06 -8.25
C GLY A 145 -24.21 26.93 -9.71
N MET A 146 -24.91 26.18 -10.56
CA MET A 146 -24.67 26.07 -12.00
C MET A 146 -25.90 26.48 -12.78
N GLY A 147 -25.74 27.03 -13.99
CA GLY A 147 -26.82 27.41 -14.90
C GLY A 147 -26.88 26.52 -16.14
N LEU A 148 -28.07 26.17 -16.59
CA LEU A 148 -28.29 25.51 -17.89
C LEU A 148 -28.04 26.53 -19.02
N VAL A 149 -27.15 26.19 -19.96
CA VAL A 149 -26.68 27.13 -21.00
C VAL A 149 -26.74 26.57 -22.42
N GLY A 150 -27.13 25.31 -22.61
CA GLY A 150 -27.26 24.69 -23.92
C GLY A 150 -27.57 23.20 -23.85
N TRP A 151 -27.64 22.58 -25.03
CA TRP A 151 -27.97 21.16 -25.22
C TRP A 151 -27.05 20.53 -26.28
N ILE A 152 -26.79 19.23 -26.14
CA ILE A 152 -26.05 18.42 -27.10
C ILE A 152 -27.00 17.33 -27.61
N PRO A 153 -27.37 17.31 -28.90
CA PRO A 153 -28.22 16.26 -29.43
C PRO A 153 -27.48 14.92 -29.37
N LEU A 154 -28.06 13.92 -28.71
CA LEU A 154 -27.47 12.58 -28.65
C LEU A 154 -28.00 11.74 -29.82
N PRO A 155 -27.12 11.28 -30.71
CA PRO A 155 -27.53 10.47 -31.85
C PRO A 155 -27.91 9.05 -31.42
N GLU A 156 -28.96 8.51 -32.05
CA GLU A 156 -29.25 7.09 -31.99
C GLU A 156 -28.09 6.32 -32.62
N SER A 157 -27.56 5.32 -31.92
CA SER A 157 -26.42 4.54 -32.38
C SER A 157 -26.71 3.06 -32.16
N ALA A 158 -26.96 2.32 -33.24
CA ALA A 158 -27.26 0.89 -33.20
C ALA A 158 -26.05 0.10 -32.65
N PRO A 159 -26.25 -0.95 -31.83
CA PRO A 159 -25.17 -1.82 -31.36
C PRO A 159 -24.25 -2.30 -32.50
N LEU A 160 -22.96 -2.49 -32.22
CA LEU A 160 -21.98 -3.03 -33.21
C LEU A 160 -21.89 -4.55 -33.05
N ASP A 161 -23.04 -5.20 -33.18
CA ASP A 161 -23.22 -6.62 -32.85
C ASP A 161 -23.34 -7.50 -34.10
N ASP A 162 -23.36 -6.88 -35.28
CA ASP A 162 -23.41 -7.56 -36.58
C ASP A 162 -22.29 -7.08 -37.54
N GLU A 163 -21.97 -7.93 -38.51
CA GLU A 163 -20.92 -7.71 -39.50
C GLU A 163 -21.16 -6.46 -40.36
N LYS A 164 -22.42 -6.17 -40.73
CA LYS A 164 -22.77 -5.02 -41.59
C LYS A 164 -22.52 -3.70 -40.85
N SER A 165 -22.89 -3.62 -39.58
CA SER A 165 -22.67 -2.46 -38.73
C SER A 165 -21.17 -2.20 -38.49
N LEU A 166 -20.37 -3.26 -38.33
CA LEU A 166 -18.91 -3.16 -38.24
C LEU A 166 -18.29 -2.68 -39.56
N ASP A 167 -18.69 -3.24 -40.70
CA ASP A 167 -18.20 -2.84 -42.02
C ASP A 167 -18.54 -1.38 -42.35
N ALA A 168 -19.73 -0.91 -41.93
CA ALA A 168 -20.13 0.48 -42.04
C ALA A 168 -19.21 1.40 -41.22
N LEU A 169 -18.88 1.03 -39.96
CA LEU A 169 -17.94 1.78 -39.13
C LEU A 169 -16.55 1.84 -39.78
N LEU A 170 -16.02 0.69 -40.23
CA LEU A 170 -14.70 0.62 -40.84
C LEU A 170 -14.65 1.43 -42.15
N SER A 171 -15.72 1.41 -42.94
CA SER A 171 -15.83 2.20 -44.17
C SER A 171 -15.92 3.70 -43.87
N ALA A 172 -16.70 4.11 -42.87
CA ALA A 172 -16.79 5.50 -42.43
C ALA A 172 -15.45 6.04 -41.92
N ALA A 173 -14.71 5.24 -41.13
CA ALA A 173 -13.37 5.61 -40.68
C ALA A 173 -12.37 5.75 -41.85
N LYS A 174 -12.46 4.87 -42.86
CA LYS A 174 -11.66 4.99 -44.09
C LYS A 174 -12.02 6.23 -44.90
N ALA A 175 -13.30 6.60 -44.98
CA ALA A 175 -13.75 7.80 -45.67
C ALA A 175 -13.20 9.07 -44.99
N LEU A 176 -13.35 9.18 -43.67
CA LEU A 176 -12.75 10.27 -42.88
C LEU A 176 -11.25 10.39 -43.10
N LEU A 177 -10.55 9.25 -43.21
CA LEU A 177 -9.12 9.26 -43.47
C LEU A 177 -8.79 9.82 -44.86
N LYS A 178 -9.56 9.44 -45.90
CA LYS A 178 -9.39 9.97 -47.26
C LYS A 178 -9.64 11.48 -47.34
N GLU A 179 -10.54 11.99 -46.50
CA GLU A 179 -10.85 13.41 -46.36
C GLU A 179 -9.82 14.20 -45.52
N GLY A 180 -8.76 13.55 -45.02
CA GLY A 180 -7.74 14.18 -44.19
C GLY A 180 -8.13 14.31 -42.70
N HIS A 181 -9.27 13.75 -42.29
CA HIS A 181 -9.78 13.77 -40.91
C HIS A 181 -9.28 12.57 -40.08
N GLY A 182 -7.96 12.38 -40.02
CA GLY A 182 -7.34 11.25 -39.31
C GLY A 182 -7.69 11.16 -37.81
N GLU A 183 -7.81 12.30 -37.13
CA GLU A 183 -8.26 12.34 -35.72
C GLU A 183 -9.70 11.83 -35.54
N SER A 184 -10.59 12.20 -36.48
CA SER A 184 -11.98 11.74 -36.47
C SER A 184 -12.06 10.24 -36.77
N ALA A 185 -11.24 9.74 -37.70
CA ALA A 185 -11.14 8.30 -37.97
C ALA A 185 -10.68 7.50 -36.73
N TRP A 186 -9.66 8.00 -36.02
CA TRP A 186 -9.21 7.41 -34.76
C TRP A 186 -10.32 7.43 -33.69
N ALA A 187 -11.00 8.57 -33.52
CA ALA A 187 -12.09 8.70 -32.56
C ALA A 187 -13.27 7.78 -32.88
N ALA A 188 -13.60 7.61 -34.17
CA ALA A 188 -14.64 6.69 -34.62
C ALA A 188 -14.32 5.24 -34.26
N LEU A 189 -13.12 4.78 -34.60
CA LEU A 189 -12.69 3.41 -34.32
C LEU A 189 -12.57 3.15 -32.81
N THR A 190 -11.98 4.06 -32.04
CA THR A 190 -11.88 3.89 -30.57
C THR A 190 -13.25 3.90 -29.87
N THR A 191 -14.21 4.66 -30.39
CA THR A 191 -15.61 4.63 -29.93
C THR A 191 -16.27 3.32 -30.29
N GLY A 192 -16.12 2.86 -31.53
CA GLY A 192 -16.63 1.56 -31.98
C GLY A 192 -16.06 0.40 -31.17
N TYR A 193 -14.76 0.41 -30.88
CA TYR A 193 -14.09 -0.60 -30.06
C TYR A 193 -14.75 -0.76 -28.68
N ARG A 194 -15.19 0.35 -28.07
CA ARG A 194 -15.84 0.36 -26.75
C ARG A 194 -17.33 0.00 -26.79
N ARG A 195 -17.97 0.08 -27.96
CA ARG A 195 -19.41 -0.19 -28.15
C ARG A 195 -19.69 -1.65 -28.46
N THR A 196 -18.76 -2.34 -29.11
CA THR A 196 -18.90 -3.78 -29.35
C THR A 196 -18.45 -4.59 -28.14
N GLU A 197 -19.13 -5.69 -27.84
CA GLU A 197 -18.69 -6.72 -26.88
C GLU A 197 -18.05 -7.93 -27.58
N LEU A 198 -18.16 -8.01 -28.92
CA LEU A 198 -17.60 -9.11 -29.72
C LEU A 198 -16.08 -8.98 -29.86
N GLU A 199 -15.35 -10.00 -29.43
CA GLU A 199 -13.88 -10.00 -29.49
C GLU A 199 -13.35 -9.98 -30.94
N SER A 200 -14.04 -10.63 -31.88
CA SER A 200 -13.71 -10.60 -33.31
C SER A 200 -13.80 -9.19 -33.89
N ALA A 201 -14.87 -8.45 -33.57
CA ALA A 201 -15.06 -7.07 -33.98
C ALA A 201 -13.99 -6.15 -33.36
N LYS A 202 -13.72 -6.31 -32.06
CA LYS A 202 -12.65 -5.58 -31.34
C LYS A 202 -11.29 -5.76 -32.04
N ARG A 203 -10.93 -6.98 -32.46
CA ARG A 203 -9.67 -7.23 -33.17
C ARG A 203 -9.61 -6.58 -34.55
N ARG A 204 -10.69 -6.63 -35.34
CA ARG A 204 -10.75 -5.95 -36.64
C ARG A 204 -10.61 -4.44 -36.49
N ILE A 205 -11.24 -3.86 -35.47
CA ILE A 205 -11.10 -2.43 -35.14
C ILE A 205 -9.67 -2.10 -34.70
N LEU A 206 -9.03 -2.93 -33.88
CA LEU A 206 -7.62 -2.74 -33.50
C LEU A 206 -6.68 -2.81 -34.70
N GLN A 207 -6.87 -3.77 -35.62
CA GLN A 207 -6.10 -3.84 -36.86
C GLN A 207 -6.29 -2.58 -37.72
N ALA A 208 -7.52 -2.07 -37.81
CA ALA A 208 -7.78 -0.81 -38.49
C ALA A 208 -7.07 0.38 -37.81
N LEU A 209 -7.09 0.46 -36.49
CA LEU A 209 -6.36 1.48 -35.71
C LEU A 209 -4.84 1.39 -35.91
N GLU A 210 -4.28 0.18 -35.94
CA GLU A 210 -2.85 -0.05 -36.21
C GLU A 210 -2.46 0.35 -37.63
N ALA A 211 -3.36 0.18 -38.61
CA ALA A 211 -3.14 0.50 -40.02
C ALA A 211 -3.31 1.99 -40.35
N LEU A 212 -3.87 2.81 -39.46
CA LEU A 212 -3.99 4.26 -39.69
C LEU A 212 -2.61 4.90 -39.88
N PRO A 213 -2.46 5.97 -40.69
CA PRO A 213 -1.25 6.77 -40.70
C PRO A 213 -1.04 7.47 -39.34
N PRO A 214 0.17 7.97 -39.03
CA PRO A 214 0.42 8.69 -37.79
C PRO A 214 -0.56 9.86 -37.63
N VAL A 215 -1.36 9.81 -36.57
CA VAL A 215 -2.28 10.90 -36.21
C VAL A 215 -1.53 11.84 -35.28
N THR A 216 -1.43 13.11 -35.67
CA THR A 216 -0.81 14.15 -34.83
C THR A 216 -1.58 14.25 -33.50
N PRO A 217 -0.90 14.14 -32.35
CA PRO A 217 -1.54 14.36 -31.07
C PRO A 217 -1.95 15.82 -30.88
N ARG A 218 -3.05 16.05 -30.15
CA ARG A 218 -3.40 17.41 -29.74
C ARG A 218 -2.27 18.08 -28.93
N PRO A 219 -2.06 19.40 -29.07
CA PRO A 219 -1.18 20.17 -28.20
C PRO A 219 -1.55 19.99 -26.72
N LEU A 220 -0.60 20.28 -25.82
CA LEU A 220 -0.91 20.33 -24.39
C LEU A 220 -1.85 21.51 -24.15
N ASP A 221 -2.87 21.31 -23.32
CA ASP A 221 -3.65 22.43 -22.80
C ASP A 221 -3.00 23.00 -21.52
N LEU A 222 -3.50 24.15 -21.05
CA LEU A 222 -2.98 24.82 -19.84
C LEU A 222 -2.98 23.90 -18.60
N VAL A 223 -3.90 22.93 -18.53
CA VAL A 223 -3.98 21.99 -17.41
C VAL A 223 -2.84 20.99 -17.50
N GLU A 224 -2.60 20.43 -18.69
CA GLU A 224 -1.51 19.50 -18.95
C GLU A 224 -0.13 20.15 -18.82
N GLU A 225 0.05 21.37 -19.31
CA GLU A 225 1.28 22.16 -19.11
C GLU A 225 1.57 22.32 -17.61
N ALA A 226 0.58 22.77 -16.83
CA ALA A 226 0.72 22.91 -15.39
C ALA A 226 0.97 21.56 -14.68
N ILE A 227 0.44 20.44 -15.19
CA ILE A 227 0.75 19.11 -14.66
C ILE A 227 2.22 18.77 -14.93
N VAL A 228 2.71 18.98 -16.16
CA VAL A 228 4.10 18.70 -16.54
C VAL A 228 5.07 19.52 -15.70
N GLU A 229 4.85 20.82 -15.58
CA GLU A 229 5.67 21.72 -14.76
C GLU A 229 5.71 21.28 -13.29
N ARG A 230 4.54 21.01 -12.70
CA ARG A 230 4.46 20.52 -11.31
C ARG A 230 5.20 19.20 -11.13
N ARG A 231 5.17 18.31 -12.11
CA ARG A 231 5.88 17.02 -12.03
C ARG A 231 7.39 17.19 -12.09
N ILE A 232 7.90 18.06 -12.95
CA ILE A 232 9.33 18.39 -13.03
C ILE A 232 9.78 19.04 -11.71
N GLU A 233 9.02 19.99 -11.20
CA GLU A 233 9.34 20.68 -9.94
C GLU A 233 9.27 19.74 -8.72
N ALA A 234 8.29 18.83 -8.67
CA ALA A 234 8.23 17.82 -7.62
C ALA A 234 9.44 16.88 -7.63
N GLU A 235 9.92 16.51 -8.82
CA GLU A 235 11.12 15.68 -8.97
C GLU A 235 12.40 16.43 -8.59
N LYS A 236 12.52 17.72 -8.95
CA LYS A 236 13.60 18.60 -8.52
C LYS A 236 13.65 18.69 -6.99
N ARG A 237 12.50 18.91 -6.34
CA ARG A 237 12.39 18.92 -4.87
C ARG A 237 12.77 17.60 -4.22
N ARG A 238 12.34 16.46 -4.79
CA ARG A 238 12.73 15.12 -4.33
C ARG A 238 14.24 14.92 -4.40
N TYR A 239 14.85 15.26 -5.53
CA TYR A 239 16.30 15.16 -5.74
C TYR A 239 17.06 16.03 -4.76
N LEU A 240 16.69 17.32 -4.64
CA LEU A 240 17.33 18.25 -3.72
C LEU A 240 17.25 17.77 -2.26
N ARG A 241 16.09 17.28 -1.81
CA ARG A 241 15.97 16.71 -0.46
C ARG A 241 16.93 15.54 -0.23
N ARG A 242 17.11 14.70 -1.25
CA ARG A 242 18.04 13.58 -1.17
C ARG A 242 19.49 14.05 -1.11
N GLU A 243 19.86 15.05 -1.91
CA GLU A 243 21.19 15.66 -1.83
C GLU A 243 21.44 16.30 -0.47
N ALA A 244 20.46 17.00 0.11
CA ALA A 244 20.56 17.52 1.48
C ALA A 244 20.88 16.41 2.49
N GLY A 245 20.23 15.25 2.37
CA GLY A 245 20.55 14.06 3.18
C GLY A 245 22.00 13.58 2.97
N ARG A 246 22.45 13.47 1.71
CA ARG A 246 23.84 13.07 1.38
C ARG A 246 24.88 14.06 1.91
N LEU A 247 24.60 15.36 1.82
CA LEU A 247 25.46 16.41 2.38
C LEU A 247 25.52 16.32 3.90
N ASN A 248 24.39 16.11 4.56
CA ASN A 248 24.34 15.86 6.00
C ASN A 248 25.17 14.62 6.39
N ASP A 249 25.07 13.52 5.65
CA ASP A 249 25.86 12.29 5.90
C ASP A 249 27.37 12.50 5.71
N ARG A 250 27.77 13.41 4.81
CA ARG A 250 29.16 13.85 4.61
C ARG A 250 29.64 14.90 5.62
N GLY A 251 28.75 15.41 6.48
CA GLY A 251 29.07 16.47 7.44
C GLY A 251 29.07 17.90 6.86
N LEU A 252 28.60 18.10 5.63
CA LEU A 252 28.43 19.38 4.94
C LEU A 252 27.07 20.01 5.33
N LEU A 253 26.96 20.39 6.59
CA LEU A 253 25.69 20.76 7.23
C LEU A 253 25.11 22.08 6.72
N HIS A 254 25.95 23.07 6.35
CA HIS A 254 25.46 24.36 5.86
C HIS A 254 24.86 24.19 4.45
N GLY A 255 25.49 23.37 3.61
CA GLY A 255 24.98 23.03 2.29
C GLY A 255 23.66 22.26 2.38
N ALA A 256 23.57 21.28 3.29
CA ALA A 256 22.32 20.58 3.57
C ALA A 256 21.21 21.55 4.02
N LEU A 257 21.51 22.49 4.93
CA LEU A 257 20.57 23.52 5.36
C LEU A 257 20.11 24.38 4.19
N ARG A 258 21.04 24.94 3.41
CA ARG A 258 20.73 25.80 2.26
C ARG A 258 19.78 25.13 1.27
N ILE A 259 20.02 23.86 0.93
CA ILE A 259 19.11 23.11 0.05
C ILE A 259 17.70 23.03 0.66
N LEU A 260 17.57 22.71 1.95
CA LEU A 260 16.26 22.61 2.61
C LEU A 260 15.56 23.97 2.75
N GLU A 261 16.31 25.08 2.81
CA GLU A 261 15.75 26.44 2.77
C GLU A 261 15.20 26.78 1.39
N THR A 262 15.94 26.46 0.33
CA THR A 262 15.49 26.60 -1.07
C THR A 262 14.20 25.82 -1.31
N ILE A 263 14.12 24.57 -0.83
CA ILE A 263 12.88 23.77 -0.90
C ILE A 263 11.77 24.37 -0.02
N GLY A 264 12.12 24.81 1.20
CA GLY A 264 11.18 25.28 2.21
C GLY A 264 10.41 26.55 1.83
N GLY A 265 11.03 27.47 1.08
CA GLY A 265 10.36 28.64 0.51
C GLY A 265 9.17 28.24 -0.37
N SER A 266 9.39 27.33 -1.32
CA SER A 266 8.35 26.82 -2.22
C SER A 266 7.23 26.05 -1.49
N LEU A 267 7.57 25.25 -0.47
CA LEU A 267 6.60 24.46 0.29
C LEU A 267 5.71 25.33 1.18
N ALA A 268 6.23 26.45 1.68
CA ALA A 268 5.44 27.42 2.46
C ALA A 268 4.38 28.10 1.58
N GLU A 269 4.69 28.39 0.31
CA GLU A 269 3.73 28.91 -0.66
C GLU A 269 2.65 27.88 -1.02
N ASP A 270 3.02 26.62 -1.21
CA ASP A 270 2.09 25.51 -1.48
C ASP A 270 1.20 25.18 -0.26
N GLY A 271 1.75 25.28 0.96
CA GLY A 271 1.02 25.09 2.22
C GLY A 271 -0.09 26.14 2.43
N ARG A 272 0.17 27.40 2.05
CA ARG A 272 -0.86 28.48 2.05
C ARG A 272 -2.01 28.20 1.07
N LYS A 273 -1.81 27.34 0.06
CA LYS A 273 -2.83 26.89 -0.89
C LYS A 273 -3.61 25.64 -0.43
N ALA A 274 -3.41 25.20 0.83
CA ALA A 274 -4.19 24.16 1.52
C ALA A 274 -4.23 22.77 0.86
N VAL A 275 -3.11 22.27 0.34
CA VAL A 275 -2.99 20.90 -0.16
C VAL A 275 -2.60 19.96 1.00
N LEU A 276 -3.49 19.07 1.44
CA LEU A 276 -3.29 18.19 2.62
C LEU A 276 -1.93 17.44 2.65
N GLY A 277 -1.43 16.97 1.51
CA GLY A 277 -0.13 16.27 1.43
C GLY A 277 1.10 17.19 1.54
N SER A 278 0.96 18.49 1.27
CA SER A 278 2.05 19.46 1.40
C SER A 278 2.34 19.80 2.86
N LEU A 279 1.32 19.75 3.74
CA LEU A 279 1.46 20.01 5.18
C LEU A 279 2.42 19.03 5.87
N ALA A 280 2.22 17.72 5.73
CA ALA A 280 3.11 16.71 6.34
C ALA A 280 4.54 16.76 5.78
N SER A 281 4.69 17.14 4.50
CA SER A 281 6.01 17.31 3.86
C SER A 281 6.72 18.59 4.33
N ALA A 282 5.95 19.65 4.60
CA ALA A 282 6.43 20.89 5.18
C ALA A 282 6.84 20.71 6.65
N THR A 283 6.06 19.97 7.45
CA THR A 283 6.41 19.62 8.84
C THR A 283 7.73 18.87 8.90
N ARG A 284 7.88 17.79 8.11
CA ARG A 284 9.16 17.05 8.03
C ARG A 284 10.32 17.94 7.60
N ASN A 285 10.11 18.82 6.61
CA ASN A 285 11.16 19.75 6.17
C ASN A 285 11.55 20.74 7.28
N LEU A 286 10.57 21.20 8.07
CA LEU A 286 10.81 22.08 9.21
C LEU A 286 11.61 21.34 10.29
N GLU A 287 11.22 20.12 10.64
CA GLU A 287 11.94 19.26 11.60
C GLU A 287 13.38 19.02 11.14
N ASP A 288 13.60 18.59 9.90
CA ASP A 288 14.93 18.36 9.31
C ASP A 288 15.79 19.64 9.38
N ARG A 289 15.20 20.81 9.04
CA ARG A 289 15.88 22.11 9.12
C ARG A 289 16.28 22.44 10.55
N GLN A 290 15.39 22.26 11.52
CA GLN A 290 15.68 22.57 12.92
C GLN A 290 16.74 21.63 13.50
N ASP A 291 16.70 20.34 13.15
CA ASP A 291 17.74 19.37 13.55
C ASP A 291 19.12 19.76 12.98
N ILE A 292 19.20 20.09 11.69
CA ILE A 292 20.47 20.52 11.06
C ILE A 292 20.96 21.84 11.67
N LYS A 293 20.08 22.82 11.89
CA LYS A 293 20.44 24.06 12.61
C LYS A 293 21.02 23.75 13.98
N ALA A 294 20.37 22.89 14.76
CA ALA A 294 20.87 22.49 16.07
C ALA A 294 22.23 21.78 16.00
N LYS A 295 22.45 20.92 14.98
CA LYS A 295 23.74 20.25 14.75
C LYS A 295 24.86 21.24 14.43
N ILE A 296 24.60 22.23 13.56
CA ILE A 296 25.58 23.29 13.23
C ILE A 296 25.95 24.04 14.51
N LEU A 297 24.95 24.55 15.24
CA LEU A 297 25.16 25.37 16.43
C LEU A 297 25.85 24.60 17.58
N LYS A 298 25.67 23.28 17.68
CA LYS A 298 26.35 22.42 18.66
C LYS A 298 27.80 22.09 18.30
N ARG A 299 28.21 22.23 17.02
CA ARG A 299 29.54 21.85 16.53
C ARG A 299 30.58 22.93 16.81
N ILE A 300 30.99 23.04 18.08
CA ILE A 300 32.12 23.88 18.51
C ILE A 300 33.38 23.00 18.59
N SER A 301 34.42 23.33 17.82
CA SER A 301 35.70 22.59 17.87
C SER A 301 36.44 22.80 19.19
N GLU A 302 37.34 21.88 19.52
CA GLU A 302 38.17 22.00 20.73
C GLU A 302 39.11 23.22 20.63
N ASP A 303 39.63 23.51 19.44
CA ASP A 303 40.44 24.72 19.19
C ASP A 303 39.63 25.99 19.48
N ALA A 304 38.38 26.06 19.01
CA ALA A 304 37.51 27.20 19.27
C ALA A 304 37.19 27.37 20.77
N ARG A 305 37.05 26.25 21.51
CA ARG A 305 36.90 26.28 22.98
C ARG A 305 38.16 26.78 23.66
N ASN A 306 39.33 26.30 23.24
CA ASN A 306 40.62 26.71 23.79
C ASN A 306 40.91 28.19 23.53
N GLU A 307 40.57 28.69 22.33
CA GLU A 307 40.65 30.10 21.98
C GLU A 307 39.71 30.95 22.83
N ALA A 308 38.47 30.52 23.00
CA ALA A 308 37.50 31.19 23.85
C ALA A 308 37.94 31.24 25.33
N ALA A 309 38.42 30.11 25.87
CA ALA A 309 38.96 30.03 27.22
C ALA A 309 40.18 30.95 27.42
N THR A 310 41.07 31.03 26.42
CA THR A 310 42.21 31.96 26.42
C THR A 310 41.75 33.41 26.44
N LEU A 311 40.71 33.76 25.67
CA LEU A 311 40.17 35.10 25.65
C LEU A 311 39.51 35.47 27.00
N LEU A 312 38.71 34.57 27.57
CA LEU A 312 38.05 34.75 28.86
C LEU A 312 39.04 34.93 30.01
N LYS A 313 40.20 34.25 29.97
CA LYS A 313 41.29 34.44 30.94
C LYS A 313 41.99 35.80 30.81
N LYS A 314 42.18 36.29 29.58
CA LYS A 314 42.95 37.51 29.29
C LYS A 314 42.13 38.80 29.43
N VAL A 315 40.85 38.76 29.07
CA VAL A 315 39.99 39.95 29.02
C VAL A 315 38.95 39.89 30.11
N LYS A 316 39.21 40.59 31.22
CA LYS A 316 38.29 40.65 32.38
C LYS A 316 37.18 41.68 32.24
N ALA A 317 37.38 42.71 31.40
CA ALA A 317 36.40 43.79 31.22
C ALA A 317 35.24 43.36 30.30
N PRO A 318 33.99 43.37 30.79
CA PRO A 318 32.77 42.99 30.07
C PRO A 318 32.62 43.55 28.64
N ASP A 319 32.75 44.87 28.50
CA ASP A 319 32.57 45.55 27.22
C ASP A 319 33.71 45.28 26.25
N ALA A 320 34.93 45.09 26.76
CA ALA A 320 36.08 44.70 25.95
C ALA A 320 35.92 43.28 25.38
N LEU A 321 35.36 42.36 26.18
CA LEU A 321 35.07 40.99 25.77
C LEU A 321 33.96 40.95 24.70
N LEU A 322 32.88 41.71 24.86
CA LEU A 322 31.82 41.85 23.85
C LEU A 322 32.35 42.49 22.56
N LYS A 323 33.18 43.54 22.66
CA LYS A 323 33.82 44.19 21.50
C LYS A 323 34.73 43.22 20.73
N ARG A 324 35.51 42.41 21.44
CA ARG A 324 36.37 41.39 20.81
C ARG A 324 35.57 40.28 20.17
N THR A 325 34.48 39.84 20.81
CA THR A 325 33.56 38.84 20.28
C THR A 325 32.87 39.33 18.99
N ARG A 326 32.45 40.60 18.94
CA ARG A 326 31.96 41.24 17.71
C ARG A 326 33.01 41.30 16.60
N SER A 327 34.28 41.55 16.95
CA SER A 327 35.37 41.50 15.96
C SER A 327 35.64 40.09 15.43
N TRP A 328 35.44 39.05 16.24
CA TRP A 328 35.50 37.66 15.77
C TRP A 328 34.33 37.32 14.84
N LEU A 329 33.12 37.78 15.17
CA LEU A 329 31.95 37.67 14.30
C LEU A 329 32.21 38.30 12.92
N SER A 330 32.72 39.54 12.87
CA SER A 330 33.01 40.24 11.61
C SER A 330 34.13 39.60 10.78
N LYS A 331 34.89 38.67 11.36
CA LYS A 331 35.97 37.91 10.70
C LYS A 331 35.58 36.47 10.40
N GLY A 332 34.31 36.10 10.53
CA GLY A 332 33.82 34.74 10.27
C GLY A 332 34.24 33.70 11.32
N ARG A 333 34.74 34.12 12.49
CA ARG A 333 35.19 33.21 13.56
C ARG A 333 34.04 32.80 14.49
N TYR A 334 32.96 32.28 13.91
CA TYR A 334 31.70 32.04 14.62
C TYR A 334 31.83 31.06 15.79
N GLN A 335 32.57 29.95 15.63
CA GLN A 335 32.67 28.93 16.69
C GLN A 335 33.32 29.46 17.97
N ALA A 336 34.44 30.20 17.83
CA ALA A 336 35.15 30.79 18.96
C ALA A 336 34.31 31.91 19.62
N ALA A 337 33.67 32.76 18.80
CA ALA A 337 32.77 33.80 19.30
C ALA A 337 31.56 33.22 20.04
N ARG A 338 30.98 32.12 19.53
CA ARG A 338 29.86 31.42 20.16
C ARG A 338 30.26 30.79 21.50
N ALA A 339 31.43 30.16 21.59
CA ALA A 339 31.94 29.58 22.83
C ALA A 339 32.08 30.63 23.94
N VAL A 340 32.58 31.83 23.61
CA VAL A 340 32.64 32.96 24.57
C VAL A 340 31.24 33.40 25.03
N LEU A 341 30.28 33.50 24.11
CA LEU A 341 28.91 33.93 24.43
C LEU A 341 28.13 32.90 25.25
N LEU A 342 28.40 31.61 25.07
CA LEU A 342 27.80 30.54 25.89
C LEU A 342 28.25 30.57 27.35
N GLU A 343 29.43 31.10 27.64
CA GLU A 343 29.89 31.34 29.02
C GLU A 343 29.26 32.63 29.58
N LEU A 344 29.19 33.69 28.77
CA LEU A 344 28.61 34.98 29.20
C LEU A 344 27.12 34.91 29.54
N ARG A 345 26.38 33.95 28.98
CA ARG A 345 24.96 33.75 29.34
C ARG A 345 24.74 33.33 30.79
N PHE A 346 25.78 32.84 31.46
CA PHE A 346 25.76 32.46 32.88
C PHE A 346 26.36 33.54 33.79
N SER A 347 26.64 34.74 33.26
CA SER A 347 27.12 35.85 34.08
C SER A 347 26.08 36.26 35.12
N GLU A 348 26.54 36.51 36.35
CA GLU A 348 25.74 37.07 37.45
C GLU A 348 25.26 38.49 37.13
N ASN A 349 25.98 39.22 36.28
CA ASN A 349 25.59 40.55 35.80
C ASN A 349 24.48 40.44 34.74
N GLU A 350 23.31 40.97 35.08
CA GLU A 350 22.10 40.91 34.23
C GLU A 350 22.25 41.64 32.90
N GLU A 351 22.87 42.81 32.89
CA GLU A 351 23.06 43.60 31.66
C GLU A 351 23.97 42.87 30.67
N LEU A 352 25.07 42.32 31.17
CA LEU A 352 26.00 41.48 30.42
C LEU A 352 25.35 40.23 29.85
N ARG A 353 24.57 39.53 30.69
CA ARG A 353 23.83 38.33 30.31
C ARG A 353 22.84 38.64 29.18
N ASN A 354 22.07 39.73 29.31
CA ASN A 354 21.11 40.17 28.31
C ASN A 354 21.78 40.59 26.99
N ARG A 355 22.90 41.32 27.05
CA ARG A 355 23.70 41.67 25.86
C ARG A 355 24.31 40.42 25.20
N GLY A 356 24.77 39.46 26.00
CA GLY A 356 25.27 38.15 25.54
C GLY A 356 24.21 37.33 24.80
N TYR A 357 22.98 37.27 25.32
CA TYR A 357 21.86 36.59 24.65
C TYR A 357 21.53 37.20 23.28
N ARG A 358 21.45 38.54 23.19
CA ARG A 358 21.18 39.23 21.91
C ARG A 358 22.29 38.95 20.90
N LEU A 359 23.55 39.08 21.32
CA LEU A 359 24.70 38.87 20.44
C LEU A 359 24.85 37.40 20.02
N LEU A 360 24.47 36.45 20.88
CA LEU A 360 24.43 35.03 20.55
C LEU A 360 23.35 34.74 19.49
N ALA A 361 22.18 35.36 19.58
CA ALA A 361 21.14 35.23 18.55
C ALA A 361 21.58 35.85 17.21
N GLU A 362 22.23 37.02 17.23
CA GLU A 362 22.82 37.64 16.02
C GLU A 362 23.91 36.76 15.40
N LEU A 363 24.79 36.20 16.23
CA LEU A 363 25.84 35.29 15.79
C LEU A 363 25.26 34.01 15.19
N ASP A 364 24.32 33.36 15.88
CA ASP A 364 23.71 32.11 15.39
C ASP A 364 23.02 32.36 14.04
N LYS A 365 22.37 33.52 13.86
CA LYS A 365 21.78 33.92 12.58
C LYS A 365 22.84 34.14 11.49
N ALA A 366 23.93 34.84 11.80
CA ALA A 366 25.01 35.11 10.85
C ALA A 366 25.75 33.82 10.46
N TRP A 367 26.04 32.96 11.42
CA TRP A 367 26.74 31.70 11.19
C TRP A 367 25.91 30.75 10.30
N LEU A 368 24.61 30.62 10.56
CA LEU A 368 23.73 29.81 9.72
C LEU A 368 23.60 30.37 8.28
N ALA A 369 23.84 31.67 8.08
CA ALA A 369 23.82 32.29 6.76
C ALA A 369 25.16 32.14 6.01
N ASP A 370 26.29 32.07 6.72
CA ASP A 370 27.62 31.95 6.14
C ASP A 370 27.91 30.51 5.69
N THR A 371 27.69 30.26 4.41
CA THR A 371 27.84 28.92 3.82
C THR A 371 29.29 28.76 3.32
N PRO A 372 30.06 27.80 3.86
CA PRO A 372 31.43 27.53 3.39
C PRO A 372 31.48 27.28 1.87
N ALA A 373 32.60 27.62 1.22
CA ALA A 373 32.74 27.53 -0.23
C ALA A 373 32.51 26.10 -0.79
N GLU A 374 32.97 25.06 -0.06
CA GLU A 374 32.73 23.66 -0.43
C GLU A 374 31.23 23.30 -0.39
N ASP A 375 30.54 23.69 0.68
CA ASP A 375 29.09 23.54 0.83
C ASP A 375 28.34 24.29 -0.27
N ALA A 376 28.74 25.53 -0.58
CA ALA A 376 28.13 26.37 -1.62
C ALA A 376 28.28 25.74 -3.02
N ALA A 377 29.48 25.26 -3.37
CA ALA A 377 29.72 24.57 -4.64
C ALA A 377 28.86 23.30 -4.78
N ALA A 378 28.67 22.55 -3.68
CA ALA A 378 27.81 21.38 -3.68
C ALA A 378 26.31 21.72 -3.84
N VAL A 379 25.86 22.82 -3.23
CA VAL A 379 24.49 23.35 -3.42
C VAL A 379 24.26 23.74 -4.87
N GLU A 380 25.17 24.53 -5.46
CA GLU A 380 25.08 24.98 -6.86
C GLU A 380 25.02 23.80 -7.83
N ALA A 381 25.90 22.81 -7.66
CA ALA A 381 25.92 21.60 -8.47
C ALA A 381 24.60 20.80 -8.39
N ALA A 382 23.95 20.78 -7.22
CA ALA A 382 22.66 20.12 -7.05
C ALA A 382 21.50 20.93 -7.67
N VAL A 383 21.46 22.25 -7.43
CA VAL A 383 20.39 23.13 -7.93
C VAL A 383 20.40 23.23 -9.45
N HIS A 384 21.59 23.33 -10.06
CA HIS A 384 21.79 23.49 -11.49
C HIS A 384 22.18 22.20 -12.20
N HIS A 385 21.75 21.04 -11.67
CA HIS A 385 22.06 19.74 -12.25
C HIS A 385 21.66 19.68 -13.76
N PRO A 386 22.55 19.24 -14.67
CA PRO A 386 22.32 19.27 -16.12
C PRO A 386 21.05 18.55 -16.61
N ALA A 387 20.56 17.58 -15.83
CA ALA A 387 19.31 16.85 -16.12
C ALA A 387 18.11 17.80 -16.32
N TRP A 388 18.05 18.92 -15.60
CA TRP A 388 16.93 19.86 -15.69
C TRP A 388 16.89 20.57 -17.05
N GLY A 389 18.04 21.05 -17.55
CA GLY A 389 18.12 21.73 -18.84
C GLY A 389 17.81 20.85 -20.05
N ARG A 390 17.95 19.52 -19.91
CA ARG A 390 17.63 18.55 -20.97
C ARG A 390 16.28 17.83 -20.80
N THR A 391 15.53 18.11 -19.74
CA THR A 391 14.22 17.50 -19.53
C THR A 391 13.19 18.22 -20.41
N ILE A 392 12.54 17.49 -21.30
CA ILE A 392 11.47 18.00 -22.16
C ILE A 392 10.21 17.14 -21.99
N HIS A 393 9.17 17.47 -22.73
CA HIS A 393 8.00 16.63 -22.89
C HIS A 393 7.68 16.34 -24.36
N ARG A 394 6.97 15.24 -24.61
CA ARG A 394 6.41 14.86 -25.91
C ARG A 394 5.03 14.25 -25.72
N ALA A 395 4.06 14.72 -26.50
CA ALA A 395 2.70 14.23 -26.46
C ALA A 395 2.48 13.02 -27.40
N SER A 396 1.51 12.20 -27.02
CA SER A 396 0.85 11.15 -27.82
C SER A 396 -0.67 11.28 -27.64
N GLN A 397 -1.47 10.35 -28.18
CA GLN A 397 -2.93 10.48 -28.14
C GLN A 397 -3.46 10.44 -26.69
N GLU A 398 -2.94 9.53 -25.86
CA GLU A 398 -3.41 9.31 -24.49
C GLU A 398 -2.35 9.65 -23.42
N PHE A 399 -1.10 9.93 -23.82
CA PHE A 399 0.00 10.19 -22.90
C PHE A 399 0.80 11.47 -23.16
N VAL A 400 1.39 12.01 -22.09
CA VAL A 400 2.48 12.99 -22.14
C VAL A 400 3.74 12.37 -21.53
N PHE A 401 4.77 12.19 -22.34
CA PHE A 401 6.07 11.66 -21.92
C PHE A 401 6.96 12.81 -21.47
N ILE A 402 7.61 12.68 -20.33
CA ILE A 402 8.52 13.66 -19.72
C ILE A 402 9.86 12.98 -19.48
N GLY A 403 10.97 13.63 -19.79
CA GLY A 403 12.31 13.05 -19.56
C GLY A 403 13.41 13.67 -20.42
N PRO A 404 14.60 13.07 -20.44
CA PRO A 404 15.73 13.55 -21.23
C PRO A 404 15.38 13.62 -22.73
N ARG A 405 15.71 14.74 -23.37
CA ARG A 405 15.45 15.04 -24.79
C ARG A 405 15.70 13.86 -25.72
N THR A 406 16.94 13.38 -25.76
CA THR A 406 17.37 12.28 -26.64
C THR A 406 16.53 11.01 -26.44
N LEU A 407 16.14 10.71 -25.19
CA LEU A 407 15.33 9.55 -24.86
C LEU A 407 13.88 9.71 -25.35
N VAL A 408 13.25 10.85 -25.04
CA VAL A 408 11.83 11.10 -25.32
C VAL A 408 11.57 11.32 -26.82
N GLU A 409 12.44 12.09 -27.50
CA GLU A 409 12.40 12.24 -28.96
C GLU A 409 12.73 10.92 -29.66
N GLY A 410 13.60 10.10 -29.05
CA GLY A 410 14.02 8.80 -29.56
C GLY A 410 12.97 7.68 -29.48
N ILE A 411 11.79 7.90 -28.90
CA ILE A 411 10.72 6.88 -28.83
C ILE A 411 10.14 6.67 -30.24
N PRO A 412 10.11 5.42 -30.76
CA PRO A 412 9.57 5.12 -32.08
C PRO A 412 8.06 5.43 -32.19
N PRO A 413 7.56 6.01 -33.30
CA PRO A 413 6.13 6.32 -33.48
C PRO A 413 5.19 5.12 -33.36
N ASP A 414 5.60 3.95 -33.87
CA ASP A 414 4.84 2.69 -33.75
C ASP A 414 4.70 2.24 -32.29
N SER A 415 5.74 2.47 -31.50
CA SER A 415 5.75 2.18 -30.06
C SER A 415 4.81 3.11 -29.28
N LEU A 416 4.80 4.41 -29.60
CA LEU A 416 3.83 5.36 -29.03
C LEU A 416 2.40 4.95 -29.33
N ARG A 417 2.11 4.61 -30.59
CA ARG A 417 0.79 4.16 -31.03
C ARG A 417 0.34 2.92 -30.27
N ARG A 418 1.19 1.89 -30.17
CA ARG A 418 0.85 0.68 -29.42
C ARG A 418 0.59 0.95 -27.94
N PHE A 419 1.29 1.93 -27.36
CA PHE A 419 1.02 2.33 -25.98
C PHE A 419 -0.31 3.09 -25.82
N ASP A 420 -0.66 3.97 -26.77
CA ASP A 420 -2.00 4.58 -26.86
C ASP A 420 -3.11 3.51 -27.00
N LEU A 421 -2.88 2.47 -27.81
CA LEU A 421 -3.80 1.33 -27.92
C LEU A 421 -3.86 0.50 -26.64
N ALA A 422 -2.74 0.37 -25.90
CA ALA A 422 -2.73 -0.31 -24.60
C ALA A 422 -3.66 0.39 -23.60
N TYR A 423 -3.70 1.72 -23.61
CA TYR A 423 -4.67 2.50 -22.84
C TYR A 423 -6.11 2.17 -23.25
N LEU A 424 -6.41 2.11 -24.55
CA LEU A 424 -7.75 1.76 -25.05
C LEU A 424 -8.19 0.37 -24.56
N VAL A 425 -7.37 -0.65 -24.78
CA VAL A 425 -7.74 -2.04 -24.45
C VAL A 425 -7.83 -2.26 -22.95
N LEU A 426 -6.93 -1.68 -22.13
CA LEU A 426 -7.00 -1.82 -20.68
C LEU A 426 -8.22 -1.11 -20.09
N THR A 427 -8.50 0.12 -20.53
CA THR A 427 -9.67 0.85 -20.04
C THR A 427 -10.99 0.21 -20.46
N ASP A 428 -11.01 -0.53 -21.58
CA ASP A 428 -12.12 -1.39 -21.98
C ASP A 428 -12.23 -2.65 -21.10
N LEU A 429 -11.10 -3.37 -20.89
CA LEU A 429 -11.04 -4.58 -20.07
C LEU A 429 -11.58 -4.34 -18.66
N PHE A 430 -11.02 -3.35 -17.97
CA PHE A 430 -11.45 -3.00 -16.63
C PHE A 430 -12.75 -2.19 -16.66
N GLY A 431 -13.12 -1.53 -17.76
CA GLY A 431 -14.33 -0.70 -17.84
C GLY A 431 -14.22 0.62 -17.07
N ARG A 432 -13.02 1.18 -16.96
CA ARG A 432 -12.72 2.45 -16.26
C ARG A 432 -11.70 3.26 -17.05
N ARG A 433 -11.84 4.59 -17.03
CA ARG A 433 -10.81 5.53 -17.50
C ARG A 433 -10.17 6.24 -16.30
N PRO A 434 -8.83 6.29 -16.19
CA PRO A 434 -8.16 7.00 -15.10
C PRO A 434 -8.33 8.53 -15.14
N ASN A 435 -8.64 9.06 -16.32
CA ASN A 435 -8.72 10.48 -16.69
C ASN A 435 -10.06 10.81 -17.35
N PRO A 436 -11.18 10.75 -16.59
CA PRO A 436 -12.50 11.08 -17.14
C PRO A 436 -12.61 12.54 -17.61
N ASP A 437 -11.74 13.43 -17.10
CA ASP A 437 -11.72 14.86 -17.43
C ASP A 437 -11.04 15.17 -18.78
N GLY A 438 -10.39 14.18 -19.39
CA GLY A 438 -9.76 14.28 -20.73
C GLY A 438 -8.28 14.68 -20.76
N ASP A 439 -7.65 14.92 -19.61
CA ASP A 439 -6.21 15.13 -19.45
C ASP A 439 -5.42 13.84 -19.68
N ARG A 440 -4.26 13.88 -20.34
CA ARG A 440 -3.47 12.67 -20.63
C ARG A 440 -2.74 12.11 -19.42
N VAL A 441 -2.51 10.79 -19.43
CA VAL A 441 -1.67 10.12 -18.43
C VAL A 441 -0.21 10.54 -18.65
N THR A 442 0.49 10.90 -17.59
CA THR A 442 1.87 11.40 -17.70
C THR A 442 2.88 10.29 -17.40
N VAL A 443 3.88 10.10 -18.27
CA VAL A 443 4.96 9.11 -18.12
C VAL A 443 6.28 9.85 -17.92
N TYR A 444 6.88 9.80 -16.74
CA TYR A 444 8.13 10.50 -16.44
C TYR A 444 9.31 9.54 -16.32
N PHE A 445 10.22 9.59 -17.29
CA PHE A 445 11.54 8.96 -17.24
C PHE A 445 12.50 9.79 -16.39
N LYS A 446 12.60 9.44 -15.11
CA LYS A 446 13.39 10.15 -14.10
C LYS A 446 14.84 9.69 -14.12
N GLU A 447 15.72 10.59 -14.55
CA GLU A 447 17.16 10.36 -14.60
C GLU A 447 17.77 10.21 -13.19
N LEU A 448 17.36 11.08 -12.25
CA LEU A 448 17.95 11.18 -10.91
C LEU A 448 17.25 10.31 -9.86
N TRP A 449 16.38 9.39 -10.31
CA TRP A 449 15.68 8.45 -9.44
C TRP A 449 16.32 7.08 -9.50
N ASP A 450 17.09 6.73 -8.48
CA ASP A 450 17.90 5.49 -8.44
C ASP A 450 17.09 4.18 -8.32
N PHE A 451 15.77 4.23 -8.53
CA PHE A 451 14.90 3.07 -8.55
C PHE A 451 14.95 2.37 -9.91
N GLY A 452 15.27 1.07 -9.95
CA GLY A 452 15.40 0.29 -11.18
C GLY A 452 14.09 -0.30 -11.72
N GLY A 453 12.98 0.44 -11.62
CA GLY A 453 11.65 -0.01 -12.01
C GLY A 453 10.68 1.15 -12.27
N GLY A 454 9.38 0.83 -12.32
CA GLY A 454 8.31 1.78 -12.49
C GLY A 454 7.41 1.90 -11.26
N VAL A 455 6.72 3.04 -11.14
CA VAL A 455 5.60 3.21 -10.23
C VAL A 455 4.47 3.89 -11.00
N GLY A 456 3.40 3.14 -11.23
CA GLY A 456 2.14 3.59 -11.77
C GLY A 456 1.09 3.78 -10.68
N GLY A 457 0.16 4.70 -10.92
CA GLY A 457 -0.99 4.92 -10.05
C GLY A 457 -1.69 6.24 -10.37
N GLY A 458 -3.02 6.26 -10.26
CA GLY A 458 -3.80 7.42 -10.66
C GLY A 458 -3.55 7.78 -12.13
N LYS A 459 -3.19 9.04 -12.41
CA LYS A 459 -2.89 9.54 -13.76
C LYS A 459 -1.38 9.63 -14.06
N THR A 460 -0.55 8.91 -13.30
CA THR A 460 0.91 9.07 -13.34
C THR A 460 1.65 7.74 -13.43
N ILE A 461 2.65 7.70 -14.29
CA ILE A 461 3.68 6.66 -14.36
C ILE A 461 5.04 7.33 -14.17
N ASP A 462 5.86 6.82 -13.26
CA ASP A 462 7.25 7.23 -13.06
C ASP A 462 8.17 6.04 -13.36
N ILE A 463 9.22 6.25 -14.15
CA ILE A 463 10.23 5.24 -14.47
C ILE A 463 11.60 5.75 -13.99
N GLY A 464 12.26 5.01 -13.10
CA GLY A 464 13.57 5.39 -12.58
C GLY A 464 14.75 4.91 -13.42
N ARG A 465 15.95 5.40 -13.08
CA ARG A 465 17.23 5.12 -13.78
C ARG A 465 17.15 5.34 -15.29
N ALA A 466 16.44 6.39 -15.71
CA ALA A 466 16.35 6.73 -17.12
C ALA A 466 17.75 7.03 -17.67
N LYS A 467 18.12 6.38 -18.78
CA LYS A 467 19.41 6.60 -19.45
C LYS A 467 19.27 7.81 -20.39
N PRO A 468 19.93 8.96 -20.11
CA PRO A 468 19.67 10.19 -20.87
C PRO A 468 20.03 10.09 -22.35
N ASN A 469 20.95 9.21 -22.71
CA ASN A 469 21.44 9.03 -24.09
C ASN A 469 20.84 7.80 -24.78
N ALA A 470 19.85 7.12 -24.19
CA ALA A 470 19.23 5.97 -24.83
C ALA A 470 18.45 6.38 -26.08
N LYS A 471 18.81 5.83 -27.23
CA LYS A 471 18.07 5.97 -28.49
C LYS A 471 17.14 4.77 -28.68
N LYS A 472 16.00 4.95 -29.34
CA LYS A 472 15.03 3.88 -29.67
C LYS A 472 14.42 3.18 -28.45
N LEU A 473 14.21 3.90 -27.34
CA LEU A 473 13.47 3.36 -26.20
C LEU A 473 12.04 3.03 -26.65
N ARG A 474 11.63 1.77 -26.50
CA ARG A 474 10.25 1.35 -26.75
C ARG A 474 9.41 1.46 -25.48
N VAL A 475 8.19 1.97 -25.61
CA VAL A 475 7.23 2.12 -24.52
C VAL A 475 6.16 1.01 -24.49
N ASP A 476 6.00 0.26 -25.59
CA ASP A 476 5.14 -0.90 -25.72
C ASP A 476 5.79 -2.17 -25.16
N ASN A 477 6.12 -2.15 -23.86
CA ASN A 477 6.80 -3.24 -23.18
C ASN A 477 6.10 -3.64 -21.87
N GLY A 478 6.49 -4.79 -21.32
CA GLY A 478 5.82 -5.36 -20.15
C GLY A 478 5.88 -4.49 -18.89
N LEU A 479 6.96 -3.71 -18.69
CA LEU A 479 7.09 -2.80 -17.55
C LEU A 479 6.06 -1.66 -17.68
N LEU A 480 6.01 -0.99 -18.83
CA LEU A 480 5.10 0.14 -19.00
C LEU A 480 3.63 -0.29 -19.09
N PHE A 481 3.32 -1.46 -19.65
CA PHE A 481 1.97 -2.03 -19.57
C PHE A 481 1.57 -2.37 -18.13
N HIS A 482 2.51 -2.87 -17.31
CA HIS A 482 2.28 -3.10 -15.88
C HIS A 482 1.94 -1.79 -15.15
N GLU A 483 2.77 -0.74 -15.31
CA GLU A 483 2.50 0.55 -14.65
C GLU A 483 1.22 1.21 -15.16
N LEU A 484 0.91 1.08 -16.45
CA LEU A 484 -0.35 1.56 -17.02
C LEU A 484 -1.56 0.84 -16.41
N THR A 485 -1.42 -0.45 -16.13
CA THR A 485 -2.50 -1.19 -15.47
C THR A 485 -2.77 -0.63 -14.07
N HIS A 486 -1.75 -0.26 -13.28
CA HIS A 486 -1.95 0.42 -11.99
C HIS A 486 -2.68 1.78 -12.11
N CYS A 487 -2.61 2.45 -13.25
CA CYS A 487 -3.40 3.65 -13.51
C CYS A 487 -4.88 3.32 -13.72
N VAL A 488 -5.16 2.25 -14.47
CA VAL A 488 -6.51 1.90 -14.94
C VAL A 488 -7.29 1.07 -13.92
N ASP A 489 -6.65 0.09 -13.30
CA ASP A 489 -7.24 -0.85 -12.36
C ASP A 489 -7.71 -0.15 -11.08
N ASP A 490 -8.93 -0.47 -10.68
CA ASP A 490 -9.54 -0.04 -9.42
C ASP A 490 -10.31 -1.17 -8.74
N THR A 491 -9.98 -2.42 -9.10
CA THR A 491 -10.56 -3.62 -8.51
C THR A 491 -10.33 -3.58 -7.01
N ASN A 492 -11.41 -3.36 -6.25
CA ASN A 492 -11.34 -3.15 -4.80
C ASN A 492 -12.70 -3.48 -4.16
N PRO A 493 -12.73 -4.19 -3.01
CA PRO A 493 -11.58 -4.75 -2.28
C PRO A 493 -10.90 -5.92 -2.99
N ILE A 494 -9.61 -6.13 -2.73
CA ILE A 494 -8.84 -7.31 -3.18
C ILE A 494 -7.91 -7.76 -2.06
N VAL A 495 -7.58 -9.05 -2.04
CA VAL A 495 -6.53 -9.57 -1.15
C VAL A 495 -5.19 -8.92 -1.52
N ALA A 496 -4.32 -8.61 -0.55
CA ALA A 496 -3.15 -7.76 -0.80
C ALA A 496 -2.16 -8.34 -1.81
N GLY A 497 -2.13 -9.66 -1.98
CA GLY A 497 -1.32 -10.33 -2.98
C GLY A 497 -1.68 -9.99 -4.42
N PHE A 498 -2.86 -9.42 -4.68
CA PHE A 498 -3.36 -9.26 -6.05
C PHE A 498 -2.94 -7.98 -6.74
N ARG A 499 -2.62 -6.90 -6.02
CA ARG A 499 -2.40 -5.58 -6.66
C ARG A 499 -1.33 -5.62 -7.77
N GLU A 500 -0.15 -6.13 -7.45
CA GLU A 500 0.94 -6.28 -8.42
C GLU A 500 0.67 -7.41 -9.43
N GLY A 501 -0.16 -8.38 -9.06
CA GLY A 501 -0.58 -9.48 -9.93
C GLY A 501 -1.52 -9.02 -11.03
N LEU A 502 -2.50 -8.18 -10.70
CA LEU A 502 -3.42 -7.56 -11.65
C LEU A 502 -2.67 -6.71 -12.66
N ALA A 503 -1.63 -5.99 -12.24
CA ALA A 503 -0.77 -5.24 -13.14
C ALA A 503 0.00 -6.13 -14.14
N ASN A 504 0.56 -7.26 -13.67
CA ASN A 504 1.16 -8.26 -14.56
C ASN A 504 0.13 -8.95 -15.47
N PHE A 505 -1.09 -9.18 -14.98
CA PHE A 505 -2.20 -9.71 -15.76
C PHE A 505 -2.61 -8.75 -16.88
N GLY A 506 -2.75 -7.45 -16.59
CA GLY A 506 -3.02 -6.41 -17.59
C GLY A 506 -1.90 -6.31 -18.63
N ALA A 507 -0.64 -6.43 -18.22
CA ALA A 507 0.49 -6.51 -19.15
C ALA A 507 0.42 -7.74 -20.07
N ALA A 508 0.04 -8.91 -19.54
CA ALA A 508 -0.18 -10.11 -20.35
C ALA A 508 -1.33 -9.91 -21.35
N PHE A 509 -2.44 -9.31 -20.92
CA PHE A 509 -3.55 -8.96 -21.80
C PHE A 509 -3.10 -8.04 -22.94
N CYS A 510 -2.33 -6.98 -22.66
CA CYS A 510 -1.78 -6.11 -23.71
C CYS A 510 -0.92 -6.89 -24.73
N PHE A 511 -0.14 -7.88 -24.29
CA PHE A 511 0.62 -8.72 -25.22
C PHE A 511 -0.25 -9.60 -26.11
N ASP A 512 -1.40 -10.09 -25.62
CA ASP A 512 -2.34 -10.87 -26.44
C ASP A 512 -3.07 -10.00 -27.48
N GLN A 513 -3.36 -8.75 -27.11
CA GLN A 513 -4.12 -7.81 -27.93
C GLN A 513 -3.25 -7.07 -28.96
N LEU A 514 -2.02 -6.69 -28.59
CA LEU A 514 -1.18 -5.76 -29.36
C LEU A 514 0.23 -6.29 -29.65
N GLY A 515 0.63 -7.36 -28.96
CA GLY A 515 1.99 -7.89 -28.97
C GLY A 515 2.14 -9.16 -29.81
N PRO A 516 3.38 -9.65 -29.97
CA PRO A 516 3.59 -10.95 -30.57
C PRO A 516 3.05 -12.04 -29.64
N LYS A 517 2.32 -13.03 -30.19
CA LYS A 517 1.77 -14.17 -29.45
C LYS A 517 2.77 -14.84 -28.49
N ARG A 518 4.04 -14.95 -28.90
CA ARG A 518 5.14 -15.49 -28.07
C ARG A 518 5.37 -14.73 -26.76
N ALA A 519 5.11 -13.42 -26.71
CA ALA A 519 5.24 -12.63 -25.49
C ALA A 519 4.11 -12.94 -24.49
N PHE A 520 2.87 -13.05 -24.98
CA PHE A 520 1.74 -13.50 -24.18
C PHE A 520 1.94 -14.93 -23.65
N ASP A 521 2.32 -15.87 -24.52
CA ASP A 521 2.56 -17.27 -24.13
C ASP A 521 3.63 -17.37 -23.04
N ARG A 522 4.71 -16.58 -23.16
CA ARG A 522 5.77 -16.50 -22.14
C ARG A 522 5.27 -15.92 -20.83
N ALA A 523 4.51 -14.82 -20.87
CA ALA A 523 3.94 -14.19 -19.68
C ALA A 523 3.01 -15.17 -18.96
N ARG A 524 2.11 -15.83 -19.70
CA ARG A 524 1.20 -16.85 -19.18
C ARG A 524 1.93 -18.05 -18.58
N ALA A 525 2.90 -18.62 -19.28
CA ALA A 525 3.66 -19.78 -18.80
C ALA A 525 4.49 -19.44 -17.55
N THR A 526 5.11 -18.26 -17.51
CA THR A 526 5.90 -17.80 -16.35
C THR A 526 5.01 -17.60 -15.13
N SER A 527 3.87 -16.93 -15.30
CA SER A 527 2.90 -16.68 -14.23
C SER A 527 2.26 -17.97 -13.72
N ALA A 528 1.87 -18.89 -14.61
CA ALA A 528 1.33 -20.20 -14.21
C ALA A 528 2.35 -21.04 -13.44
N LYS A 529 3.61 -21.06 -13.89
CA LYS A 529 4.70 -21.73 -13.17
C LYS A 529 4.93 -21.13 -11.78
N ALA A 530 4.92 -19.80 -11.66
CA ALA A 530 5.08 -19.10 -10.39
C ALA A 530 3.89 -19.34 -9.45
N PHE A 531 2.66 -19.30 -9.96
CA PHE A 531 1.45 -19.61 -9.19
C PHE A 531 1.48 -21.02 -8.60
N ARG A 532 1.88 -22.01 -9.40
CA ARG A 532 2.05 -23.37 -8.89
C ARG A 532 3.20 -23.48 -7.90
N ALA A 533 4.41 -23.07 -8.29
CA ALA A 533 5.63 -23.34 -7.52
C ALA A 533 5.75 -22.50 -6.24
N ASP A 534 5.33 -21.23 -6.27
CA ASP A 534 5.52 -20.29 -5.18
C ASP A 534 4.23 -20.02 -4.37
N TYR A 535 3.10 -20.60 -4.75
CA TYR A 535 1.86 -20.53 -3.96
C TYR A 535 1.27 -21.92 -3.67
N LEU A 536 0.84 -22.67 -4.69
CA LEU A 536 0.18 -23.97 -4.46
C LEU A 536 1.12 -24.97 -3.77
N ASP A 537 2.30 -25.23 -4.35
CA ASP A 537 3.30 -26.20 -3.86
C ASP A 537 3.95 -25.80 -2.51
N ARG A 538 3.74 -24.56 -2.05
CA ARG A 538 4.23 -24.01 -0.77
C ARG A 538 3.19 -24.06 0.34
N ASP A 539 2.00 -24.55 0.05
CA ASP A 539 0.91 -24.62 1.03
C ASP A 539 0.59 -23.29 1.72
N LEU A 540 0.63 -22.19 0.95
CA LEU A 540 0.33 -20.85 1.47
C LEU A 540 -1.17 -20.61 1.60
N GLU A 541 -1.57 -20.00 2.70
CA GLU A 541 -2.93 -19.51 2.96
C GLU A 541 -3.42 -18.58 1.83
N TYR A 542 -4.74 -18.53 1.56
CA TYR A 542 -5.27 -17.83 0.38
C TYR A 542 -4.92 -16.34 0.34
N TRP A 543 -4.91 -15.65 1.49
CA TRP A 543 -4.54 -14.24 1.59
C TRP A 543 -3.03 -13.99 1.49
N ARG A 544 -2.22 -15.04 1.35
CA ARG A 544 -0.76 -15.01 1.19
C ARG A 544 -0.30 -15.35 -0.23
N ILE A 545 -1.21 -15.41 -1.20
CA ILE A 545 -0.79 -15.50 -2.60
C ILE A 545 0.23 -14.38 -2.92
N PRO A 546 1.43 -14.69 -3.43
CA PRO A 546 2.44 -13.67 -3.62
C PRO A 546 2.10 -12.71 -4.75
N ASN A 547 2.49 -11.45 -4.57
CA ASN A 547 2.44 -10.39 -5.59
C ASN A 547 3.12 -10.80 -6.91
N TYR A 548 2.82 -10.06 -7.99
CA TYR A 548 3.41 -10.24 -9.31
C TYR A 548 2.99 -11.56 -9.98
N ALA A 549 3.94 -12.39 -10.39
CA ALA A 549 3.71 -13.53 -11.28
C ALA A 549 2.76 -14.60 -10.69
N PRO A 550 2.83 -14.98 -9.39
CA PRO A 550 1.87 -15.92 -8.81
C PRO A 550 0.42 -15.43 -8.88
N SER A 551 0.16 -14.20 -8.42
CA SER A 551 -1.19 -13.63 -8.52
C SER A 551 -1.66 -13.38 -9.96
N ALA A 552 -0.78 -13.01 -10.88
CA ALA A 552 -1.14 -12.96 -12.30
C ALA A 552 -1.51 -14.36 -12.83
N GLY A 553 -0.81 -15.39 -12.36
CA GLY A 553 -1.07 -16.79 -12.71
C GLY A 553 -2.43 -17.27 -12.20
N PHE A 554 -2.86 -16.82 -11.01
CA PHE A 554 -4.21 -17.05 -10.50
C PHE A 554 -5.28 -16.53 -11.46
N PHE A 555 -5.17 -15.27 -11.92
CA PHE A 555 -6.13 -14.75 -12.89
C PHE A 555 -5.99 -15.51 -14.21
N LEU A 556 -4.81 -15.54 -14.84
CA LEU A 556 -4.60 -16.20 -16.15
C LEU A 556 -4.99 -17.69 -16.20
N HIS A 557 -5.13 -18.37 -15.06
CA HIS A 557 -5.66 -19.73 -14.96
C HIS A 557 -7.08 -19.85 -15.55
N PHE A 558 -7.97 -18.91 -15.27
CA PHE A 558 -9.38 -18.99 -15.69
C PHE A 558 -9.59 -18.81 -17.19
N LEU A 559 -8.58 -18.32 -17.93
CA LEU A 559 -8.59 -18.33 -19.40
C LEU A 559 -8.64 -19.74 -20.02
N ARG A 560 -8.54 -20.81 -19.21
CA ARG A 560 -8.81 -22.18 -19.67
C ARG A 560 -10.30 -22.42 -19.95
N TYR A 561 -11.18 -21.66 -19.31
CA TYR A 561 -12.64 -21.70 -19.51
C TYR A 561 -13.12 -20.72 -20.58
N ALA A 562 -12.28 -19.77 -20.97
CA ALA A 562 -12.62 -18.80 -22.00
C ALA A 562 -12.83 -19.50 -23.35
N PRO A 563 -13.94 -19.23 -24.06
CA PRO A 563 -14.14 -19.70 -25.41
C PRO A 563 -12.98 -19.30 -26.33
N ARG A 564 -12.76 -20.11 -27.36
CA ARG A 564 -11.84 -19.78 -28.45
C ARG A 564 -12.61 -19.76 -29.76
N ALA A 565 -12.65 -18.61 -30.41
CA ALA A 565 -13.18 -18.49 -31.77
C ALA A 565 -12.00 -18.32 -32.72
N SER A 566 -11.86 -19.18 -33.73
CA SER A 566 -10.79 -19.09 -34.74
C SER A 566 -9.37 -18.95 -34.16
N GLY A 567 -9.09 -19.63 -33.04
CA GLY A 567 -7.79 -19.59 -32.35
C GLY A 567 -7.50 -18.32 -31.54
N VAL A 568 -8.46 -17.40 -31.44
CA VAL A 568 -8.43 -16.18 -30.62
C VAL A 568 -9.01 -16.46 -29.24
N LEU A 569 -8.35 -15.95 -28.19
CA LEU A 569 -8.88 -15.99 -26.82
C LEU A 569 -9.99 -14.95 -26.65
N ASP A 570 -11.14 -15.37 -26.14
CA ASP A 570 -12.21 -14.47 -25.75
C ASP A 570 -11.97 -13.88 -24.35
N TRP A 571 -11.85 -12.55 -24.28
CA TRP A 571 -11.69 -11.81 -23.02
C TRP A 571 -13.01 -11.24 -22.48
N SER A 572 -14.14 -11.49 -23.15
CA SER A 572 -15.48 -11.07 -22.69
C SER A 572 -15.82 -11.53 -21.27
N PRO A 573 -15.42 -12.73 -20.80
CA PRO A 573 -15.63 -13.13 -19.39
C PRO A 573 -14.95 -12.18 -18.41
N TYR A 574 -13.71 -11.75 -18.69
CA TYR A 574 -13.01 -10.82 -17.81
C TYR A 574 -13.62 -9.42 -17.79
N ARG A 575 -14.05 -8.93 -18.96
CA ARG A 575 -14.77 -7.65 -19.04
C ARG A 575 -16.00 -7.67 -18.13
N ARG A 576 -16.80 -8.74 -18.20
CA ARG A 576 -17.96 -8.98 -17.33
C ARG A 576 -17.55 -9.00 -15.86
N PHE A 577 -16.59 -9.86 -15.52
CA PHE A 577 -16.07 -10.01 -14.16
C PHE A 577 -15.66 -8.67 -13.53
N PHE A 578 -14.79 -7.88 -14.16
CA PHE A 578 -14.31 -6.63 -13.56
C PHE A 578 -15.42 -5.59 -13.40
N ARG A 579 -16.34 -5.52 -14.37
CA ARG A 579 -17.47 -4.58 -14.33
C ARG A 579 -18.47 -4.94 -13.23
N ASP A 580 -18.79 -6.23 -13.11
CA ASP A 580 -19.74 -6.72 -12.12
C ASP A 580 -19.14 -6.70 -10.72
N TYR A 581 -17.89 -7.12 -10.55
CA TYR A 581 -17.19 -7.09 -9.27
C TYR A 581 -17.04 -5.66 -8.73
N ARG A 582 -16.76 -4.67 -9.59
CA ARG A 582 -16.73 -3.24 -9.17
C ARG A 582 -18.07 -2.76 -8.61
N ARG A 583 -19.17 -3.25 -9.21
CA ARG A 583 -20.56 -2.97 -8.81
C ARG A 583 -21.01 -3.81 -7.62
N SER A 584 -20.22 -4.80 -7.21
CA SER A 584 -20.56 -5.68 -6.09
C SER A 584 -20.97 -4.87 -4.86
N PRO A 585 -22.11 -5.18 -4.24
CA PRO A 585 -22.56 -4.52 -3.02
C PRO A 585 -21.64 -4.83 -1.82
N MET A 586 -20.91 -5.95 -1.89
CA MET A 586 -20.05 -6.43 -0.82
C MET A 586 -18.69 -5.71 -0.84
N LYS A 587 -18.47 -4.85 0.15
CA LYS A 587 -17.25 -4.06 0.35
C LYS A 587 -16.95 -3.93 1.84
N ASP A 588 -17.03 -5.02 2.59
CA ASP A 588 -16.91 -5.00 4.05
C ASP A 588 -15.45 -5.08 4.55
N GLY A 589 -14.50 -5.37 3.66
CA GLY A 589 -13.07 -5.39 3.95
C GLY A 589 -12.62 -6.60 4.77
N ARG A 590 -13.53 -7.54 5.10
CA ARG A 590 -13.21 -8.83 5.73
C ARG A 590 -12.66 -9.77 4.66
N GLU A 591 -11.54 -10.44 4.94
CA GLU A 591 -10.88 -11.27 3.92
C GLU A 591 -11.76 -12.41 3.40
N PRO A 592 -12.54 -13.14 4.25
CA PRO A 592 -13.47 -14.18 3.79
C PRO A 592 -14.53 -13.64 2.81
N ASP A 593 -15.12 -12.48 3.11
CA ASP A 593 -16.13 -11.88 2.26
C ASP A 593 -15.55 -11.46 0.91
N ILE A 594 -14.39 -10.78 0.91
CA ILE A 594 -13.68 -10.40 -0.33
C ILE A 594 -13.52 -11.61 -1.25
N VAL A 595 -13.11 -12.76 -0.71
CA VAL A 595 -12.89 -13.96 -1.53
C VAL A 595 -14.19 -14.64 -1.97
N ARG A 596 -15.27 -14.56 -1.18
CA ARG A 596 -16.61 -15.03 -1.57
C ARG A 596 -17.17 -14.22 -2.73
N ALA A 597 -17.16 -12.88 -2.63
CA ALA A 597 -17.58 -12.00 -3.74
C ALA A 597 -16.73 -12.23 -4.98
N LEU A 598 -15.40 -12.33 -4.82
CA LEU A 598 -14.50 -12.61 -5.93
C LEU A 598 -14.87 -13.92 -6.61
N GLY A 599 -15.07 -14.99 -5.83
CA GLY A 599 -15.43 -16.30 -6.32
C GLY A 599 -16.76 -16.31 -7.06
N TYR A 600 -17.78 -15.65 -6.51
CA TYR A 600 -19.07 -15.48 -7.15
C TYR A 600 -18.95 -14.82 -8.53
N HIS A 601 -18.33 -13.64 -8.60
CA HIS A 601 -18.23 -12.92 -9.85
C HIS A 601 -17.33 -13.62 -10.88
N LEU A 602 -16.32 -14.38 -10.44
CA LEU A 602 -15.53 -15.24 -11.33
C LEU A 602 -16.38 -16.39 -11.89
N ALA A 603 -17.17 -17.06 -11.05
CA ALA A 603 -18.04 -18.16 -11.47
C ALA A 603 -19.16 -17.68 -12.42
N GLN A 604 -19.72 -16.49 -12.17
CA GLN A 604 -20.68 -15.86 -13.09
C GLN A 604 -20.05 -15.57 -14.47
N ALA A 605 -18.76 -15.25 -14.51
CA ALA A 605 -18.06 -14.95 -15.76
C ALA A 605 -17.57 -16.20 -16.51
N PHE A 606 -17.06 -17.21 -15.80
CA PHE A 606 -16.35 -18.35 -16.39
C PHE A 606 -17.06 -19.71 -16.22
N GLY A 607 -18.17 -19.75 -15.48
CA GLY A 607 -18.94 -20.97 -15.20
C GLY A 607 -18.66 -21.61 -13.83
N PRO A 608 -19.45 -22.63 -13.45
CA PRO A 608 -19.46 -23.20 -12.10
C PRO A 608 -18.19 -23.95 -11.71
N ASP A 609 -17.41 -24.47 -12.67
CA ASP A 609 -16.16 -25.18 -12.39
C ASP A 609 -15.10 -24.32 -11.68
N VAL A 610 -15.25 -22.99 -11.74
CA VAL A 610 -14.44 -22.03 -10.97
C VAL A 610 -14.43 -22.37 -9.48
N TRP A 611 -15.55 -22.81 -8.92
CA TRP A 611 -15.64 -23.13 -7.49
C TRP A 611 -14.70 -24.26 -7.08
N LYS A 612 -14.55 -25.29 -7.93
CA LYS A 612 -13.61 -26.40 -7.72
C LYS A 612 -12.17 -25.92 -7.71
N ASP A 613 -11.82 -24.99 -8.61
CA ASP A 613 -10.49 -24.39 -8.63
C ASP A 613 -10.22 -23.55 -7.40
N LEU A 614 -11.16 -22.70 -6.98
CA LEU A 614 -10.98 -21.86 -5.80
C LEU A 614 -10.79 -22.70 -4.53
N ARG A 615 -11.52 -23.82 -4.38
CA ARG A 615 -11.28 -24.80 -3.30
C ARG A 615 -9.87 -25.40 -3.39
N THR A 616 -9.42 -25.79 -4.60
CA THR A 616 -8.05 -26.27 -4.83
C THR A 616 -7.00 -25.20 -4.50
N PHE A 617 -7.36 -23.93 -4.66
CA PHE A 617 -6.55 -22.77 -4.28
C PHE A 617 -6.71 -22.40 -2.80
N ARG A 618 -7.32 -23.27 -1.98
CA ARG A 618 -7.46 -23.10 -0.51
C ARG A 618 -8.25 -21.85 -0.11
N PHE A 619 -9.15 -21.39 -0.98
CA PHE A 619 -10.17 -20.42 -0.57
C PHE A 619 -11.11 -21.12 0.42
N PRO A 620 -11.59 -20.42 1.47
CA PRO A 620 -12.39 -21.02 2.54
C PRO A 620 -13.83 -21.23 2.06
N LEU A 621 -14.02 -22.22 1.18
CA LEU A 621 -15.25 -22.52 0.47
C LEU A 621 -15.60 -24.01 0.62
N SER A 622 -16.85 -24.29 0.94
CA SER A 622 -17.47 -25.62 1.01
C SER A 622 -18.06 -26.06 -0.35
N GLU A 623 -18.69 -27.24 -0.39
CA GLU A 623 -19.42 -27.71 -1.58
C GLU A 623 -20.67 -26.87 -1.88
N ASP A 624 -21.40 -26.46 -0.83
CA ASP A 624 -22.64 -25.67 -0.92
C ASP A 624 -22.42 -24.15 -1.03
N SER A 625 -21.16 -23.70 -0.94
CA SER A 625 -20.81 -22.28 -1.07
C SER A 625 -21.39 -21.58 -2.30
N PRO A 626 -21.48 -22.19 -3.51
CA PRO A 626 -22.07 -21.53 -4.67
C PRO A 626 -23.51 -21.04 -4.44
N GLN A 627 -24.36 -21.90 -3.86
CA GLN A 627 -25.77 -21.62 -3.60
C GLN A 627 -25.90 -20.56 -2.50
N VAL A 628 -25.18 -20.76 -1.39
CA VAL A 628 -25.17 -19.84 -0.24
C VAL A 628 -24.72 -18.44 -0.67
N ILE A 629 -23.60 -18.33 -1.41
CA ILE A 629 -23.07 -17.03 -1.83
C ILE A 629 -24.00 -16.35 -2.85
N ALA A 630 -24.67 -17.10 -3.73
CA ALA A 630 -25.66 -16.52 -4.62
C ALA A 630 -26.83 -15.89 -3.85
N LYS A 631 -27.33 -16.59 -2.83
CA LYS A 631 -28.36 -16.09 -1.90
C LYS A 631 -27.87 -14.84 -1.15
N GLU A 632 -26.64 -14.85 -0.64
CA GLU A 632 -26.01 -13.68 -0.03
C GLU A 632 -26.03 -12.49 -1.00
N MET A 633 -25.52 -12.67 -2.23
CA MET A 633 -25.37 -11.58 -3.20
C MET A 633 -26.72 -10.96 -3.57
N GLU A 634 -27.77 -11.77 -3.61
CA GLU A 634 -29.13 -11.31 -3.86
C GLU A 634 -29.67 -10.50 -2.68
N SER A 635 -29.56 -11.01 -1.44
CA SER A 635 -29.89 -10.25 -0.22
C SER A 635 -29.17 -8.92 -0.15
N TRP A 636 -27.88 -8.90 -0.52
CA TRP A 636 -27.08 -7.69 -0.59
C TRP A 636 -27.54 -6.68 -1.64
N ARG A 637 -28.04 -7.18 -2.78
CA ARG A 637 -28.53 -6.39 -3.90
C ARG A 637 -29.88 -5.77 -3.57
N LEU A 638 -30.77 -6.53 -2.95
CA LEU A 638 -32.10 -6.08 -2.52
C LEU A 638 -32.05 -5.21 -1.25
N GLY A 639 -31.06 -5.45 -0.39
CA GLY A 639 -31.02 -4.87 0.95
C GLY A 639 -31.99 -5.57 1.91
N GLU A 640 -32.41 -6.80 1.59
CA GLU A 640 -33.35 -7.62 2.34
C GLU A 640 -32.62 -8.87 2.85
N PHE A 641 -32.61 -9.07 4.18
CA PHE A 641 -31.83 -10.11 4.85
C PHE A 641 -32.69 -11.17 5.56
N SER A 642 -34.03 -11.09 5.43
CA SER A 642 -34.99 -12.03 6.03
C SER A 642 -34.66 -13.49 5.74
N ALA A 643 -34.10 -13.77 4.57
CA ALA A 643 -33.65 -15.11 4.19
C ALA A 643 -32.48 -15.67 5.04
N PHE A 644 -31.95 -14.90 5.98
CA PHE A 644 -30.89 -15.25 6.93
C PHE A 644 -31.22 -14.88 8.39
N GLU A 645 -32.43 -14.35 8.66
CA GLU A 645 -32.82 -13.83 9.99
C GLU A 645 -33.38 -14.92 10.92
N ASP A 646 -34.25 -15.80 10.42
CA ASP A 646 -34.93 -16.84 11.20
C ASP A 646 -34.05 -18.07 11.47
N ASP A 647 -34.27 -18.80 12.57
CA ASP A 647 -33.43 -19.92 12.99
C ASP A 647 -33.33 -21.05 11.96
N ASP A 648 -34.43 -21.39 11.29
CA ASP A 648 -34.44 -22.34 10.16
C ASP A 648 -33.51 -21.89 9.02
N ALA A 649 -33.41 -20.58 8.78
CA ALA A 649 -32.52 -20.01 7.78
C ALA A 649 -31.05 -19.98 8.23
N ARG A 650 -30.80 -19.82 9.54
CA ARG A 650 -29.46 -19.93 10.14
C ARG A 650 -28.94 -21.37 10.05
N GLU A 651 -29.83 -22.34 10.25
CA GLU A 651 -29.51 -23.75 10.05
C GLU A 651 -29.28 -24.08 8.58
N GLY A 652 -30.07 -23.53 7.65
CA GLY A 652 -29.97 -23.85 6.23
C GLY A 652 -28.65 -23.46 5.54
N ASP A 653 -28.02 -22.36 5.95
CA ASP A 653 -26.84 -21.78 5.26
C ASP A 653 -25.65 -21.51 6.20
N PRO A 654 -25.13 -22.53 6.90
CA PRO A 654 -24.24 -22.30 8.04
C PRO A 654 -22.91 -21.63 7.64
N THR A 655 -22.43 -21.90 6.42
CA THR A 655 -21.15 -21.36 5.92
C THR A 655 -21.21 -19.89 5.52
N SER A 656 -22.39 -19.27 5.62
CA SER A 656 -22.57 -17.84 5.41
C SER A 656 -22.08 -17.04 6.62
N PRO A 657 -21.32 -15.95 6.43
CA PRO A 657 -21.04 -15.01 7.51
C PRO A 657 -22.22 -14.06 7.80
N LEU A 658 -23.30 -14.08 7.00
CA LEU A 658 -24.45 -13.19 7.20
C LEU A 658 -25.25 -13.49 8.46
N PRO A 659 -25.70 -14.74 8.74
CA PRO A 659 -26.41 -15.08 9.97
C PRO A 659 -25.72 -14.56 11.23
N ARG A 660 -24.42 -14.87 11.38
CA ARG A 660 -23.61 -14.41 12.52
C ARG A 660 -23.48 -12.89 12.56
N GLY A 661 -23.32 -12.25 11.41
CA GLY A 661 -23.26 -10.79 11.30
C GLY A 661 -24.54 -10.10 11.75
N LEU A 662 -25.70 -10.68 11.43
CA LEU A 662 -27.02 -10.19 11.85
C LEU A 662 -27.22 -10.39 13.36
N VAL A 663 -26.97 -11.61 13.87
CA VAL A 663 -27.00 -11.89 15.32
C VAL A 663 -26.11 -10.90 16.08
N PHE A 664 -24.89 -10.66 15.59
CA PHE A 664 -23.98 -9.73 16.22
C PHE A 664 -24.48 -8.27 16.17
N ALA A 665 -25.17 -7.88 15.10
CA ALA A 665 -25.76 -6.55 14.97
C ALA A 665 -26.92 -6.34 15.95
N ASP A 666 -27.78 -7.33 16.08
CA ASP A 666 -28.91 -7.33 17.01
C ASP A 666 -28.40 -7.26 18.45
N LEU A 667 -27.47 -8.14 18.83
CA LEU A 667 -26.88 -8.15 20.16
C LEU A 667 -26.14 -6.84 20.49
N LEU A 668 -25.45 -6.25 19.50
CA LEU A 668 -24.81 -4.94 19.68
C LEU A 668 -25.83 -3.80 19.85
N GLU A 669 -26.97 -3.89 19.19
CA GLU A 669 -28.05 -2.92 19.35
C GLU A 669 -28.73 -3.07 20.72
N ASP A 670 -29.01 -4.30 21.16
CA ASP A 670 -29.51 -4.62 22.50
C ASP A 670 -28.57 -4.07 23.58
N MET A 671 -27.26 -4.32 23.43
CA MET A 671 -26.23 -3.80 24.34
C MET A 671 -26.20 -2.27 24.39
N LYS A 672 -26.35 -1.59 23.23
CA LYS A 672 -26.36 -0.11 23.17
C LYS A 672 -27.62 0.51 23.77
N ARG A 673 -28.76 -0.17 23.63
CA ARG A 673 -30.05 0.27 24.18
C ARG A 673 -30.16 -0.04 25.67
N GLY A 674 -29.40 -1.01 26.16
CA GLY A 674 -29.54 -1.54 27.52
C GLY A 674 -30.89 -2.23 27.71
N SER A 675 -31.49 -2.75 26.63
CA SER A 675 -32.80 -3.41 26.64
C SER A 675 -32.75 -4.85 27.15
N VAL A 676 -31.57 -5.44 27.15
CA VAL A 676 -31.30 -6.83 27.54
C VAL A 676 -30.16 -6.83 28.55
N ALA A 677 -30.21 -7.73 29.54
CA ALA A 677 -29.16 -7.83 30.54
C ALA A 677 -27.86 -8.37 29.92
N ASP A 678 -26.71 -7.85 30.36
CA ASP A 678 -25.38 -8.26 29.87
C ASP A 678 -25.14 -9.78 29.94
N ALA A 679 -25.69 -10.45 30.96
CA ALA A 679 -25.60 -11.91 31.11
C ALA A 679 -26.32 -12.66 29.99
N GLU A 680 -27.50 -12.19 29.59
CA GLU A 680 -28.30 -12.76 28.51
C GLU A 680 -27.66 -12.48 27.15
N ILE A 681 -27.09 -11.28 26.95
CA ILE A 681 -26.31 -10.97 25.73
C ILE A 681 -25.11 -11.91 25.62
N ARG A 682 -24.41 -12.16 26.73
CA ARG A 682 -23.28 -13.08 26.78
C ARG A 682 -23.69 -14.50 26.39
N GLU A 683 -24.72 -15.04 27.04
CA GLU A 683 -25.27 -16.37 26.75
C GLU A 683 -25.65 -16.51 25.27
N ARG A 684 -26.48 -15.58 24.75
CA ARG A 684 -26.88 -15.57 23.33
C ARG A 684 -25.67 -15.45 22.41
N SER A 685 -24.68 -14.63 22.73
CA SER A 685 -23.50 -14.45 21.88
C SER A 685 -22.61 -15.71 21.83
N PHE A 686 -22.53 -16.47 22.93
CA PHE A 686 -21.85 -17.76 22.97
C PHE A 686 -22.65 -18.81 22.19
N GLU A 687 -23.95 -18.94 22.49
CA GLU A 687 -24.84 -19.95 21.90
C GLU A 687 -25.04 -19.78 20.40
N TYR A 688 -25.22 -18.56 19.90
CA TYR A 688 -25.55 -18.34 18.48
C TYR A 688 -24.33 -18.01 17.61
N ALA A 689 -23.27 -17.42 18.19
CA ALA A 689 -22.11 -16.97 17.44
C ALA A 689 -20.79 -17.66 17.83
N GLY A 690 -20.78 -18.49 18.87
CA GLY A 690 -19.58 -19.17 19.38
C GLY A 690 -18.55 -18.21 19.97
N LEU A 691 -18.96 -17.00 20.38
CA LEU A 691 -18.07 -15.98 20.93
C LEU A 691 -17.51 -16.42 22.27
N LEU A 692 -16.20 -16.27 22.47
CA LEU A 692 -15.53 -16.67 23.71
C LEU A 692 -15.44 -15.50 24.70
N HIS A 693 -15.74 -15.73 25.98
CA HIS A 693 -15.77 -14.73 27.05
C HIS A 693 -14.86 -15.08 28.24
N ALA A 694 -14.51 -16.35 28.42
CA ALA A 694 -13.69 -16.79 29.55
C ALA A 694 -12.20 -16.54 29.31
N TRP A 695 -11.73 -15.31 29.59
CA TRP A 695 -10.36 -14.90 29.28
C TRP A 695 -9.52 -14.56 30.51
N HIS A 696 -8.26 -14.95 30.44
CA HIS A 696 -7.18 -14.31 31.18
C HIS A 696 -6.30 -13.50 30.25
N VAL A 697 -5.87 -12.32 30.71
CA VAL A 697 -5.08 -11.40 29.91
C VAL A 697 -3.77 -11.03 30.59
N ILE A 698 -2.76 -10.71 29.79
CA ILE A 698 -1.47 -10.22 30.30
C ILE A 698 -0.77 -9.32 29.28
N GLY A 699 -0.11 -8.27 29.79
CA GLY A 699 0.70 -7.34 29.01
C GLY A 699 0.71 -5.95 29.66
N PRO A 700 1.20 -4.91 28.95
CA PRO A 700 1.84 -4.94 27.64
C PRO A 700 3.32 -5.37 27.70
N PHE A 701 3.73 -6.31 26.86
CA PHE A 701 5.12 -6.72 26.68
C PHE A 701 5.83 -5.86 25.64
N LYS A 702 7.01 -5.35 25.98
CA LYS A 702 7.84 -4.52 25.11
C LYS A 702 9.28 -4.98 25.08
N VAL A 703 9.92 -4.79 23.94
CA VAL A 703 11.36 -4.98 23.75
C VAL A 703 11.89 -3.88 22.85
N LYS A 704 12.88 -3.15 23.33
CA LYS A 704 13.56 -2.11 22.55
C LYS A 704 14.29 -2.73 21.35
N GLY A 705 14.09 -2.17 20.17
CA GLY A 705 14.82 -2.58 18.96
C GLY A 705 14.32 -3.85 18.27
N ALA A 706 13.18 -4.40 18.68
CA ALA A 706 12.52 -5.51 17.98
C ALA A 706 11.02 -5.26 17.84
N ASP A 707 10.38 -5.88 16.84
CA ASP A 707 8.93 -5.87 16.69
C ASP A 707 8.30 -6.80 17.75
N PRO A 708 7.50 -6.28 18.70
CA PRO A 708 6.87 -7.10 19.74
C PRO A 708 5.99 -8.22 19.17
N TRP A 709 5.47 -8.06 17.95
CA TRP A 709 4.69 -9.12 17.30
C TRP A 709 5.52 -10.36 17.00
N LYS A 710 6.81 -10.16 16.74
CA LYS A 710 7.76 -11.18 16.27
C LYS A 710 8.65 -11.71 17.38
N VAL A 711 8.70 -11.05 18.53
CA VAL A 711 9.46 -11.53 19.69
C VAL A 711 8.65 -12.57 20.44
N VAL A 712 9.26 -13.70 20.78
CA VAL A 712 8.65 -14.70 21.68
C VAL A 712 8.70 -14.16 23.11
N PHE A 713 7.55 -14.05 23.76
CA PHE A 713 7.45 -13.66 25.18
C PHE A 713 7.11 -14.85 26.07
N PRO A 714 7.26 -14.73 27.40
CA PRO A 714 6.95 -15.83 28.33
C PRO A 714 5.59 -16.51 28.12
N PRO A 715 4.47 -15.80 27.86
CA PRO A 715 3.17 -16.44 27.61
C PRO A 715 3.13 -17.45 26.46
N GLU A 716 4.06 -17.37 25.50
CA GLU A 716 4.18 -18.33 24.39
C GLU A 716 4.95 -19.62 24.78
N ARG A 717 5.52 -19.68 25.98
CA ARG A 717 6.42 -20.77 26.44
C ARG A 717 6.05 -21.34 27.79
N GLU A 718 5.44 -20.52 28.63
CA GLU A 718 5.00 -20.87 29.97
C GLU A 718 3.76 -20.07 30.32
N PHE A 719 2.96 -20.64 31.21
CA PHE A 719 1.73 -20.07 31.68
C PHE A 719 1.60 -20.43 33.16
N ASP A 720 1.56 -19.41 34.00
CA ASP A 720 1.51 -19.52 35.47
C ASP A 720 0.77 -18.28 35.98
N PHE A 721 -0.47 -18.45 36.46
CA PHE A 721 -1.31 -17.38 36.98
C PHE A 721 -0.67 -16.66 38.18
N ALA A 722 0.16 -17.35 38.96
CA ALA A 722 0.82 -16.78 40.13
C ALA A 722 2.10 -16.01 39.78
N LYS A 723 2.68 -16.27 38.60
CA LYS A 723 3.94 -15.66 38.18
C LYS A 723 3.73 -14.20 37.78
N SER A 724 4.74 -13.39 38.10
CA SER A 724 4.81 -12.00 37.64
C SER A 724 6.04 -11.79 36.76
N TYR A 725 5.86 -11.02 35.70
CA TYR A 725 6.88 -10.73 34.70
C TYR A 725 7.27 -9.26 34.77
N LEU A 726 8.57 -8.99 34.81
CA LEU A 726 9.08 -7.62 34.77
C LEU A 726 9.12 -7.14 33.32
N GLY A 727 8.49 -6.00 33.06
CA GLY A 727 8.57 -5.25 31.81
C GLY A 727 9.23 -3.89 32.04
N GLU A 728 9.41 -3.13 30.96
CA GLU A 728 9.94 -1.76 31.03
C GLU A 728 8.96 -0.85 31.78
N GLY A 729 9.22 -0.62 33.07
CA GLY A 729 8.41 0.24 33.93
C GLY A 729 7.08 -0.37 34.41
N ASN A 730 6.84 -1.68 34.24
CA ASN A 730 5.63 -2.34 34.73
C ASN A 730 5.90 -3.78 35.20
N ARG A 731 5.05 -4.29 36.10
CA ARG A 731 4.99 -5.71 36.48
C ARG A 731 3.71 -6.31 35.92
N MET A 732 3.86 -7.23 34.96
CA MET A 732 2.75 -7.89 34.29
C MET A 732 2.38 -9.16 35.05
N ARG A 733 1.08 -9.38 35.26
CA ARG A 733 0.49 -10.59 35.81
C ARG A 733 -0.71 -10.96 34.96
N TRP A 734 -1.05 -12.23 34.97
CA TRP A 734 -2.33 -12.67 34.42
C TRP A 734 -3.46 -12.12 35.28
N THR A 735 -4.48 -11.57 34.63
CA THR A 735 -5.67 -11.03 35.29
C THR A 735 -6.90 -11.39 34.48
N VAL A 736 -8.03 -11.57 35.13
CA VAL A 736 -9.33 -11.63 34.46
C VAL A 736 -9.72 -10.19 34.05
N PRO A 737 -10.13 -9.94 32.78
CA PRO A 737 -10.66 -8.65 32.36
C PRO A 737 -11.82 -8.19 33.26
N ASN A 738 -11.87 -6.91 33.59
CA ASN A 738 -12.95 -6.34 34.40
C ASN A 738 -13.88 -5.51 33.51
N PRO A 739 -15.19 -5.82 33.42
CA PRO A 739 -16.10 -5.09 32.53
C PRO A 739 -16.12 -3.58 32.81
N ASP A 740 -16.07 -3.19 34.09
CA ASP A 740 -16.27 -1.81 34.53
C ASP A 740 -14.98 -1.02 34.74
N ARG A 741 -13.81 -1.68 34.73
CA ARG A 741 -12.56 -1.06 35.19
C ARG A 741 -11.39 -1.25 34.21
N PRO A 742 -10.67 -0.16 33.85
CA PRO A 742 -9.40 -0.28 33.14
C PRO A 742 -8.34 -0.98 34.03
N PRO A 743 -7.25 -1.52 33.45
CA PRO A 743 -6.78 -1.28 32.09
C PRO A 743 -7.24 -2.31 31.04
N VAL A 744 -7.93 -3.38 31.41
CA VAL A 744 -8.46 -4.36 30.45
C VAL A 744 -9.90 -4.68 30.76
N GLN A 745 -10.76 -4.47 29.77
CA GLN A 745 -12.20 -4.68 29.86
C GLN A 745 -12.63 -5.80 28.92
N ILE A 746 -13.73 -6.46 29.26
CA ILE A 746 -14.45 -7.35 28.36
C ILE A 746 -15.90 -6.88 28.30
N ASP A 747 -16.46 -6.76 27.11
CA ASP A 747 -17.87 -6.44 26.92
C ASP A 747 -18.72 -7.73 26.79
N PRO A 748 -20.07 -7.62 26.89
CA PRO A 748 -20.97 -8.77 26.73
C PRO A 748 -20.82 -9.54 25.41
N LEU A 749 -20.23 -8.93 24.38
CA LEU A 749 -19.96 -9.56 23.07
C LEU A 749 -18.59 -10.26 23.02
N GLY A 750 -17.94 -10.46 24.17
CA GLY A 750 -16.66 -11.15 24.29
C GLY A 750 -15.47 -10.32 23.80
N ARG A 751 -15.65 -9.02 23.55
CA ARG A 751 -14.55 -8.18 23.08
C ARG A 751 -13.68 -7.72 24.25
N ILE A 752 -12.43 -8.15 24.20
CA ILE A 752 -11.38 -7.67 25.10
C ILE A 752 -10.88 -6.32 24.58
N THR A 753 -10.86 -5.31 25.44
CA THR A 753 -10.28 -3.99 25.16
C THR A 753 -9.16 -3.66 26.13
N PHE A 754 -7.96 -3.48 25.59
CA PHE A 754 -6.76 -3.06 26.32
C PHE A 754 -6.61 -1.54 26.27
N GLN A 755 -6.45 -0.92 27.43
CA GLN A 755 -6.39 0.54 27.64
C GLN A 755 -5.24 0.94 28.57
N TYR A 756 -4.07 0.34 28.43
CA TYR A 756 -2.91 0.80 29.19
C TYR A 756 -2.40 2.14 28.63
N PRO A 757 -2.05 3.12 29.47
CA PRO A 757 -1.52 4.40 29.01
C PRO A 757 -0.16 4.28 28.30
N TYR A 758 0.51 3.13 28.42
CA TYR A 758 1.82 2.86 27.86
C TYR A 758 1.83 1.66 26.88
N GLN A 759 0.71 1.25 26.27
CA GLN A 759 0.69 0.05 25.38
C GLN A 759 1.20 0.25 23.95
N ASN A 760 1.51 1.46 23.51
CA ASN A 760 1.96 1.67 22.12
C ASN A 760 3.19 0.83 21.79
N ASN A 761 3.17 0.18 20.62
CA ASN A 761 4.21 -0.75 20.15
C ASN A 761 4.53 -1.82 21.21
N SER A 762 3.53 -2.62 21.56
CA SER A 762 3.65 -3.73 22.52
C SER A 762 2.93 -4.99 22.04
N ALA A 763 3.22 -6.12 22.70
CA ALA A 763 2.45 -7.35 22.58
C ALA A 763 1.55 -7.53 23.82
N LEU A 764 0.29 -7.85 23.57
CA LEU A 764 -0.74 -8.15 24.56
C LEU A 764 -1.20 -9.58 24.33
N TYR A 765 -1.52 -10.30 25.39
CA TYR A 765 -1.97 -11.70 25.30
C TYR A 765 -3.33 -11.87 25.95
N ALA A 766 -4.12 -12.77 25.37
CA ALA A 766 -5.34 -13.30 25.93
C ALA A 766 -5.31 -14.83 25.82
N LEU A 767 -5.66 -15.51 26.91
CA LEU A 767 -5.65 -16.95 27.05
C LEU A 767 -7.04 -17.42 27.49
N THR A 768 -7.53 -18.48 26.84
CA THR A 768 -8.74 -19.21 27.24
C THR A 768 -8.52 -20.70 26.98
N HIS A 769 -9.38 -21.54 27.54
CA HIS A 769 -9.46 -22.96 27.23
C HIS A 769 -10.84 -23.28 26.67
N ILE A 770 -10.86 -24.23 25.74
CA ILE A 770 -12.10 -24.82 25.24
C ILE A 770 -12.05 -26.33 25.46
N THR A 771 -13.15 -26.94 25.87
CA THR A 771 -13.28 -28.38 25.99
C THR A 771 -14.26 -28.90 24.96
N LEU A 772 -13.82 -29.90 24.19
CA LEU A 772 -14.62 -30.55 23.16
C LEU A 772 -15.01 -31.95 23.61
N PRO A 773 -16.28 -32.35 23.45
CA PRO A 773 -16.74 -33.70 23.81
C PRO A 773 -16.15 -34.78 22.89
N GLU A 774 -15.85 -34.43 21.64
CA GLU A 774 -15.29 -35.32 20.64
C GLU A 774 -14.24 -34.60 19.77
N ALA A 775 -13.60 -35.35 18.86
CA ALA A 775 -12.63 -34.78 17.95
C ALA A 775 -13.33 -33.98 16.84
N THR A 776 -13.16 -32.66 16.85
CA THR A 776 -13.92 -31.73 15.99
C THR A 776 -13.00 -30.91 15.08
N GLU A 777 -13.44 -30.65 13.85
CA GLU A 777 -12.86 -29.61 13.00
C GLU A 777 -13.42 -28.25 13.43
N VAL A 778 -12.57 -27.42 14.04
CA VAL A 778 -12.93 -26.12 14.61
C VAL A 778 -12.48 -24.99 13.69
N ALA A 779 -13.36 -24.01 13.47
CA ALA A 779 -13.04 -22.73 12.85
C ALA A 779 -12.97 -21.62 13.90
N PHE A 780 -11.81 -20.99 13.98
CA PHE A 780 -11.58 -19.80 14.81
C PHE A 780 -11.76 -18.53 13.98
N HIS A 781 -12.78 -17.76 14.31
CA HIS A 781 -13.02 -16.44 13.73
C HIS A 781 -12.36 -15.40 14.63
N VAL A 782 -11.44 -14.62 14.09
CA VAL A 782 -10.61 -13.70 14.88
C VAL A 782 -10.60 -12.29 14.32
N ARG A 783 -10.90 -11.30 15.17
CA ARG A 783 -10.62 -9.88 14.90
C ARG A 783 -9.78 -9.30 16.02
N ALA A 784 -8.75 -8.57 15.60
CA ALA A 784 -8.05 -7.63 16.47
C ALA A 784 -8.03 -6.23 15.83
N ASP A 785 -7.87 -5.21 16.66
CA ASP A 785 -7.76 -3.82 16.20
C ASP A 785 -6.52 -3.61 15.33
N ASP A 786 -5.40 -4.24 15.71
CA ASP A 786 -4.14 -4.21 14.98
C ASP A 786 -3.75 -5.60 14.47
N HIS A 787 -2.60 -6.18 14.84
CA HIS A 787 -2.17 -7.48 14.30
C HIS A 787 -2.42 -8.57 15.32
N VAL A 788 -2.75 -9.78 14.84
CA VAL A 788 -3.06 -10.91 15.71
C VAL A 788 -2.32 -12.17 15.28
N SER A 789 -1.86 -12.92 16.26
CA SER A 789 -1.44 -14.31 16.12
C SER A 789 -2.33 -15.18 16.99
N LEU A 790 -2.72 -16.34 16.49
CA LEU A 790 -3.48 -17.33 17.25
C LEU A 790 -2.66 -18.61 17.39
N PHE A 791 -2.59 -19.13 18.61
CA PHE A 791 -1.94 -20.39 18.94
C PHE A 791 -2.98 -21.35 19.53
N VAL A 792 -2.92 -22.60 19.12
CA VAL A 792 -3.72 -23.69 19.69
C VAL A 792 -2.74 -24.76 20.14
N ASP A 793 -2.77 -25.13 21.42
CA ASP A 793 -1.87 -26.11 22.02
C ASP A 793 -0.37 -25.87 21.70
N ASP A 794 0.10 -24.63 21.91
CA ASP A 794 1.47 -24.15 21.60
C ASP A 794 1.82 -24.09 20.11
N ILE A 795 0.93 -24.51 19.22
CA ILE A 795 1.15 -24.47 17.78
C ILE A 795 0.60 -23.15 17.23
N LEU A 796 1.47 -22.37 16.58
CA LEU A 796 1.04 -21.18 15.84
C LEU A 796 0.10 -21.60 14.70
N LEU A 797 -1.18 -21.32 14.86
CA LEU A 797 -2.19 -21.61 13.87
C LEU A 797 -2.13 -20.60 12.71
N GLY A 798 -1.97 -19.32 13.03
CA GLY A 798 -1.95 -18.27 12.03
C GLY A 798 -1.49 -16.91 12.54
N GLN A 799 -1.11 -16.04 11.60
CA GLN A 799 -0.80 -14.63 11.84
C GLN A 799 -1.55 -13.77 10.83
N TYR A 800 -2.25 -12.75 11.29
CA TYR A 800 -2.94 -11.77 10.46
C TYR A 800 -2.45 -10.35 10.77
N ARG A 801 -2.14 -9.61 9.70
CA ARG A 801 -1.80 -8.19 9.77
C ARG A 801 -3.02 -7.41 9.33
N ASN A 802 -3.71 -6.74 10.27
CA ASN A 802 -4.82 -5.86 9.90
C ASN A 802 -4.33 -4.77 8.94
N ARG A 803 -5.14 -4.50 7.92
CA ARG A 803 -4.86 -3.54 6.85
C ARG A 803 -5.66 -2.24 7.04
N GLY A 804 -6.22 -2.04 8.23
CA GLY A 804 -7.03 -0.88 8.58
C GLY A 804 -8.40 -0.90 7.88
N ARG A 805 -9.06 0.26 7.82
CA ARG A 805 -10.40 0.47 7.23
C ARG A 805 -10.40 0.43 5.69
N ALA A 806 -9.71 -0.53 5.08
CA ALA A 806 -9.61 -0.64 3.62
C ALA A 806 -10.92 -1.20 3.04
N GLY A 807 -11.84 -0.29 2.70
CA GLY A 807 -12.94 -0.52 1.76
C GLY A 807 -14.32 -0.51 2.41
N GLY A 808 -15.12 0.53 2.12
CA GLY A 808 -16.57 0.62 2.36
C GLY A 808 -17.03 1.47 3.55
N ARG A 809 -18.21 2.10 3.42
CA ARG A 809 -18.91 2.76 4.54
C ARG A 809 -19.56 1.67 5.42
N PRO A 810 -19.66 1.85 6.74
CA PRO A 810 -20.49 0.97 7.57
C PRO A 810 -21.92 0.94 6.99
N ARG A 811 -22.50 -0.26 6.81
CA ARG A 811 -23.95 -0.38 6.59
C ARG A 811 -24.62 -0.52 7.96
N TRP A 812 -25.89 -0.14 8.07
CA TRP A 812 -26.60 -0.07 9.35
C TRP A 812 -26.68 -1.44 10.07
N TRP A 813 -26.89 -2.52 9.32
CA TRP A 813 -26.89 -3.90 9.83
C TRP A 813 -25.49 -4.50 10.02
N GLN A 814 -24.46 -3.84 9.49
CA GLN A 814 -23.09 -4.18 9.81
C GLN A 814 -22.75 -3.38 11.06
N ALA A 815 -23.00 -3.98 12.23
CA ALA A 815 -22.37 -3.60 13.49
C ALA A 815 -20.99 -2.98 13.25
N ASP A 816 -20.63 -1.92 13.98
CA ASP A 816 -19.40 -1.17 13.72
C ASP A 816 -18.25 -2.16 13.45
N ARG A 817 -17.63 -2.04 12.27
CA ARG A 817 -16.77 -3.08 11.69
C ARG A 817 -15.64 -3.49 12.63
N GLY A 818 -15.30 -2.62 13.59
CA GLY A 818 -14.33 -2.90 14.64
C GLY A 818 -14.67 -4.12 15.51
N PHE A 819 -15.92 -4.57 15.59
CA PHE A 819 -16.40 -5.44 16.66
C PHE A 819 -16.64 -6.92 16.28
N ALA A 820 -16.94 -7.27 15.03
CA ALA A 820 -17.23 -8.66 14.64
C ALA A 820 -15.96 -9.53 14.49
N PRO A 821 -15.97 -10.83 14.89
CA PRO A 821 -14.79 -11.70 14.85
C PRO A 821 -14.33 -12.10 13.44
N ASP A 822 -15.13 -11.92 12.39
CA ASP A 822 -14.86 -12.51 11.06
C ASP A 822 -13.82 -11.77 10.20
N ALA A 823 -12.83 -11.09 10.80
CA ALA A 823 -11.75 -10.49 10.02
C ALA A 823 -10.92 -11.54 9.29
N MET A 824 -10.71 -12.67 9.96
CA MET A 824 -9.95 -13.82 9.51
C MET A 824 -10.52 -15.09 10.12
N VAL A 825 -10.40 -16.20 9.38
CA VAL A 825 -10.82 -17.53 9.83
C VAL A 825 -9.64 -18.48 9.72
N TRP A 826 -9.38 -19.23 10.79
CA TRP A 826 -8.39 -20.31 10.81
C TRP A 826 -9.03 -21.61 11.26
N THR A 827 -8.77 -22.70 10.55
CA THR A 827 -9.32 -24.01 10.88
C THR A 827 -8.27 -24.92 11.52
N ALA A 828 -8.65 -25.69 12.53
CA ALA A 828 -7.82 -26.70 13.16
C ALA A 828 -8.65 -27.94 13.51
N ARG A 829 -8.07 -29.13 13.33
CA ARG A 829 -8.64 -30.37 13.86
C ARG A 829 -8.16 -30.55 15.29
N LEU A 830 -9.09 -30.56 16.23
CA LEU A 830 -8.81 -30.76 17.65
C LEU A 830 -9.28 -32.16 18.08
N ALA A 831 -8.63 -32.70 19.10
CA ALA A 831 -9.03 -33.99 19.67
C ALA A 831 -10.23 -33.78 20.61
N ALA A 832 -10.77 -34.87 21.16
CA ALA A 832 -11.63 -34.75 22.32
C ALA A 832 -10.81 -34.27 23.53
N GLY A 833 -11.40 -33.43 24.37
CA GLY A 833 -10.80 -32.92 25.59
C GLY A 833 -10.51 -31.43 25.56
N ARG A 834 -9.68 -31.00 26.51
CA ARG A 834 -9.40 -29.59 26.81
C ARG A 834 -8.23 -29.07 25.99
N HIS A 835 -8.45 -27.97 25.28
CA HIS A 835 -7.52 -27.32 24.36
C HIS A 835 -7.24 -25.90 24.79
N ARG A 836 -5.99 -25.47 24.62
CA ARG A 836 -5.56 -24.12 25.03
C ARG A 836 -5.52 -23.19 23.83
N ILE A 837 -6.17 -22.04 23.96
CA ILE A 837 -6.26 -21.00 22.94
C ILE A 837 -5.53 -19.74 23.43
N LEU A 838 -4.41 -19.40 22.80
CA LEU A 838 -3.64 -18.20 23.12
C LEU A 838 -3.66 -17.24 21.94
N ALA A 839 -4.14 -16.02 22.17
CA ALA A 839 -4.09 -14.93 21.21
C ALA A 839 -3.00 -13.92 21.60
N LYS A 840 -2.26 -13.45 20.60
CA LYS A 840 -1.26 -12.38 20.74
C LYS A 840 -1.66 -11.21 19.86
N VAL A 841 -1.92 -10.06 20.45
CA VAL A 841 -2.20 -8.80 19.76
C VAL A 841 -0.96 -7.92 19.78
N ARG A 842 -0.52 -7.45 18.61
CA ARG A 842 0.47 -6.36 18.51
C ARG A 842 -0.27 -5.05 18.43
N ASN A 843 -0.17 -4.20 19.44
CA ASN A 843 -0.69 -2.83 19.42
C ASN A 843 0.32 -1.91 18.71
N ASP A 844 -0.10 -1.26 17.63
CA ASP A 844 0.66 -0.23 16.93
C ASP A 844 0.56 1.12 17.67
N GLY A 845 -0.64 1.46 18.17
CA GLY A 845 -0.85 2.58 19.07
C GLY A 845 -2.31 2.73 19.51
N GLY A 846 -2.55 3.49 20.57
CA GLY A 846 -3.90 3.74 21.08
C GLY A 846 -4.48 2.55 21.84
N ARG A 847 -5.80 2.39 21.84
CA ARG A 847 -6.48 1.21 22.41
C ARG A 847 -6.18 -0.02 21.54
N ALA A 848 -6.17 -1.21 22.13
CA ALA A 848 -6.15 -2.46 21.37
C ALA A 848 -7.41 -3.26 21.69
N GLY A 849 -7.89 -4.03 20.71
CA GLY A 849 -9.05 -4.89 20.88
C GLY A 849 -8.80 -6.30 20.34
N LEU A 850 -9.48 -7.29 20.91
CA LEU A 850 -9.52 -8.68 20.44
C LEU A 850 -10.94 -9.23 20.63
N VAL A 851 -11.41 -10.01 19.67
CA VAL A 851 -12.57 -10.89 19.82
C VAL A 851 -12.28 -12.19 19.05
N VAL A 852 -12.69 -13.32 19.62
CA VAL A 852 -12.51 -14.64 19.04
C VAL A 852 -13.82 -15.41 19.17
N ALA A 853 -14.22 -16.11 18.11
CA ALA A 853 -15.26 -17.12 18.17
C ALA A 853 -14.72 -18.49 17.74
N ALA A 854 -15.26 -19.56 18.31
CA ALA A 854 -14.99 -20.94 17.94
C ALA A 854 -16.28 -21.62 17.47
N THR A 855 -16.28 -22.10 16.24
CA THR A 855 -17.45 -22.74 15.60
C THR A 855 -17.01 -24.04 14.92
N GLY A 856 -17.95 -24.84 14.45
CA GLY A 856 -17.67 -25.84 13.42
C GLY A 856 -17.14 -25.18 12.14
N VAL A 857 -16.53 -25.97 11.25
CA VAL A 857 -16.12 -25.51 9.91
C VAL A 857 -17.28 -25.09 9.02
N ASP A 858 -18.47 -25.59 9.35
CA ASP A 858 -19.71 -25.16 8.75
C ASP A 858 -20.11 -23.76 9.23
N GLY A 859 -19.55 -23.22 10.31
CA GLY A 859 -19.87 -21.90 10.85
C GLY A 859 -20.85 -21.91 12.03
N ARG A 860 -21.41 -23.08 12.37
CA ARG A 860 -22.36 -23.27 13.48
C ARG A 860 -21.64 -23.34 14.83
N PRO A 861 -22.27 -22.89 15.92
CA PRO A 861 -21.82 -23.15 17.27
C PRO A 861 -21.53 -24.64 17.48
N ILE A 862 -20.44 -24.97 18.17
CA ILE A 862 -20.11 -26.37 18.50
C ILE A 862 -20.98 -26.78 19.69
N GLN A 863 -21.79 -27.81 19.51
CA GLN A 863 -22.64 -28.35 20.58
C GLN A 863 -21.77 -28.83 21.75
N ASP A 864 -22.22 -28.51 22.98
CA ASP A 864 -21.56 -28.86 24.24
C ASP A 864 -20.09 -28.36 24.35
N LEU A 865 -19.72 -27.35 23.57
CA LEU A 865 -18.47 -26.61 23.76
C LEU A 865 -18.51 -25.94 25.13
N VAL A 866 -17.50 -26.21 25.95
CA VAL A 866 -17.32 -25.52 27.23
C VAL A 866 -16.10 -24.63 27.12
N GLU A 867 -16.26 -23.33 27.42
CA GLU A 867 -15.13 -22.44 27.65
C GLU A 867 -14.82 -22.32 29.14
N ASP A 868 -13.53 -22.21 29.47
CA ASP A 868 -13.11 -21.98 30.84
C ASP A 868 -11.82 -21.15 30.91
N ASP A 869 -11.65 -20.48 32.03
CA ASP A 869 -10.48 -19.67 32.35
C ASP A 869 -9.61 -20.30 33.46
N GLY A 870 -9.90 -21.55 33.82
CA GLY A 870 -9.23 -22.28 34.90
C GLY A 870 -7.77 -22.63 34.59
N PRO A 871 -6.95 -22.94 35.61
CA PRO A 871 -5.58 -23.43 35.39
C PRO A 871 -5.60 -24.70 34.54
N ALA A 872 -4.64 -24.84 33.63
CA ALA A 872 -4.49 -26.05 32.82
C ALA A 872 -4.13 -27.25 33.71
N ASP A 873 -4.79 -28.39 33.53
CA ASP A 873 -4.41 -29.65 34.22
C ASP A 873 -3.12 -30.25 33.64
N THR A 874 -2.76 -29.84 32.42
CA THR A 874 -1.64 -30.41 31.68
C THR A 874 -0.48 -29.42 31.63
N PRO A 875 0.71 -29.77 32.14
CA PRO A 875 1.90 -28.93 31.96
C PRO A 875 2.22 -28.80 30.47
N PHE A 876 2.89 -27.70 30.09
CA PHE A 876 3.43 -27.54 28.73
C PHE A 876 4.09 -28.84 28.29
N ALA A 877 3.92 -29.20 27.02
CA ALA A 877 4.76 -30.19 26.38
C ALA A 877 6.20 -29.66 26.39
N ARG A 878 6.89 -29.79 27.52
CA ARG A 878 8.32 -29.51 27.63
C ARG A 878 8.95 -30.46 26.63
N VAL A 879 9.70 -29.90 25.69
CA VAL A 879 10.57 -30.71 24.85
C VAL A 879 11.48 -31.48 25.80
N GLU A 880 11.21 -32.77 25.97
CA GLU A 880 12.07 -33.63 26.76
C GLU A 880 13.50 -33.47 26.26
N LYS A 881 14.47 -33.44 27.18
CA LYS A 881 15.89 -33.36 26.81
C LYS A 881 16.24 -34.57 25.94
N LYS A 882 16.21 -34.39 24.61
CA LYS A 882 16.48 -35.47 23.67
C LYS A 882 17.95 -35.80 23.68
N ARG A 883 18.27 -37.11 23.67
CA ARG A 883 19.62 -37.57 23.38
C ARG A 883 19.84 -37.50 21.87
N TRP A 884 20.84 -36.73 21.46
CA TRP A 884 21.14 -36.51 20.03
C TRP A 884 22.21 -37.48 19.53
N LYS A 885 21.93 -38.27 18.49
CA LYS A 885 22.89 -39.12 17.78
C LYS A 885 23.40 -38.40 16.54
N ARG A 886 24.72 -38.24 16.43
CA ARG A 886 25.39 -37.65 15.26
C ARG A 886 25.14 -38.49 14.00
N THR A 887 24.66 -37.85 12.93
CA THR A 887 24.35 -38.51 11.64
C THR A 887 25.18 -37.97 10.49
N PHE A 888 25.72 -36.75 10.61
CA PHE A 888 26.60 -36.13 9.64
C PHE A 888 27.61 -35.26 10.36
N HIS A 889 28.86 -35.27 9.88
CA HIS A 889 29.94 -34.43 10.38
C HIS A 889 30.91 -34.09 9.24
N HIS A 890 31.34 -32.83 9.18
CA HIS A 890 32.31 -32.38 8.20
C HIS A 890 33.21 -31.28 8.76
N ALA A 891 34.48 -31.62 9.01
CA ALA A 891 35.54 -30.68 9.44
C ALA A 891 36.37 -30.10 8.28
N PHE A 892 35.86 -30.23 7.04
CA PHE A 892 36.46 -29.70 5.81
C PHE A 892 37.95 -30.01 5.58
N SER A 893 38.43 -31.14 6.11
CA SER A 893 39.79 -31.66 5.93
C SER A 893 39.94 -32.66 4.78
N SER A 894 38.84 -33.14 4.19
CA SER A 894 38.83 -34.26 3.21
C SER A 894 38.47 -33.83 1.78
N LYS A 895 38.90 -34.60 0.78
CA LYS A 895 38.56 -34.41 -0.66
C LYS A 895 37.07 -34.66 -1.02
N SER A 896 36.22 -35.06 -0.07
CA SER A 896 34.86 -35.57 -0.33
C SER A 896 33.75 -34.51 -0.48
N PHE A 897 34.10 -33.23 -0.66
CA PHE A 897 33.14 -32.11 -0.66
C PHE A 897 32.00 -32.27 -1.67
N SER A 898 32.31 -32.55 -2.94
CA SER A 898 31.31 -32.66 -4.02
C SER A 898 30.25 -33.73 -3.78
N SER A 899 30.59 -34.82 -3.06
CA SER A 899 29.65 -35.92 -2.79
C SER A 899 28.67 -35.67 -1.62
N LYS A 900 28.92 -34.60 -0.85
CA LYS A 900 28.21 -34.27 0.40
C LYS A 900 27.40 -32.98 0.32
N PHE A 901 27.66 -32.14 -0.67
CA PHE A 901 27.03 -30.85 -0.83
C PHE A 901 26.59 -30.60 -2.28
N ASP A 902 25.45 -29.95 -2.44
CA ASP A 902 24.88 -29.54 -3.72
C ASP A 902 24.92 -27.99 -3.80
N VAL A 903 25.96 -27.43 -4.45
CA VAL A 903 26.04 -25.98 -4.70
C VAL A 903 25.01 -25.61 -5.76
N LYS A 904 24.14 -24.64 -5.48
CA LYS A 904 23.07 -24.21 -6.40
C LYS A 904 23.29 -22.82 -6.97
N VAL A 905 23.84 -21.91 -6.17
CA VAL A 905 24.12 -20.53 -6.58
C VAL A 905 25.45 -20.10 -5.99
N GLY A 906 26.23 -19.36 -6.78
CA GLY A 906 27.54 -18.86 -6.41
C GLY A 906 28.59 -19.97 -6.32
N ARG A 907 29.68 -19.69 -5.60
CA ARG A 907 30.82 -20.60 -5.44
C ARG A 907 31.23 -20.76 -4.00
N PHE A 908 31.68 -21.97 -3.68
CA PHE A 908 32.23 -22.31 -2.38
C PHE A 908 33.61 -22.93 -2.56
N ARG A 909 34.53 -22.59 -1.66
CA ARG A 909 35.87 -23.16 -1.62
C ARG A 909 36.21 -23.61 -0.22
N VAL A 910 36.96 -24.70 -0.12
CA VAL A 910 37.58 -25.13 1.13
C VAL A 910 39.01 -24.62 1.19
N ARG A 911 39.35 -23.81 2.20
CA ARG A 911 40.71 -23.29 2.44
C ARG A 911 41.05 -23.35 3.92
N ARG A 912 42.23 -23.88 4.25
CA ARG A 912 42.71 -24.07 5.64
C ARG A 912 41.64 -24.74 6.52
N LYS A 913 41.12 -25.89 6.06
CA LYS A 913 40.10 -26.71 6.75
C LYS A 913 38.80 -25.95 7.09
N ALA A 914 38.42 -24.95 6.30
CA ALA A 914 37.14 -24.25 6.47
C ALA A 914 36.48 -23.99 5.11
N LEU A 915 35.14 -24.04 5.08
CA LEU A 915 34.33 -23.71 3.92
C LEU A 915 34.04 -22.21 3.88
N GLN A 916 34.24 -21.56 2.73
CA GLN A 916 33.94 -20.15 2.51
C GLN A 916 33.17 -19.95 1.21
N GLY A 917 32.24 -19.00 1.18
CA GLY A 917 31.64 -18.53 -0.07
C GLY A 917 32.59 -17.55 -0.77
N GLU A 918 32.60 -17.52 -2.09
CA GLU A 918 33.51 -16.65 -2.85
C GLU A 918 32.80 -15.41 -3.42
N ASP A 919 31.58 -15.57 -3.92
CA ASP A 919 30.92 -14.53 -4.69
C ASP A 919 30.25 -13.46 -3.80
N ARG A 920 30.07 -12.24 -4.34
CA ARG A 920 29.53 -11.04 -3.65
C ARG A 920 28.41 -10.34 -4.45
N ASP A 921 27.85 -11.02 -5.43
CA ASP A 921 26.95 -10.44 -6.43
C ASP A 921 25.45 -10.55 -6.08
N GLY A 922 25.10 -11.14 -4.93
CA GLY A 922 23.71 -11.20 -4.46
C GLY A 922 22.78 -12.05 -5.30
N LYS A 923 23.30 -13.06 -6.01
CA LYS A 923 22.55 -13.86 -7.01
C LYS A 923 21.55 -14.87 -6.44
N VAL A 924 21.54 -15.16 -5.14
CA VAL A 924 20.57 -16.11 -4.57
C VAL A 924 19.17 -15.55 -4.77
N ALA A 925 18.23 -16.38 -5.26
CA ALA A 925 16.84 -15.95 -5.36
C ALA A 925 16.32 -15.65 -3.95
N TRP A 926 16.03 -14.37 -3.71
CA TRP A 926 15.79 -13.82 -2.38
C TRP A 926 14.70 -12.77 -2.43
N ARG A 927 13.65 -12.95 -1.61
CA ARG A 927 12.46 -12.08 -1.55
C ARG A 927 11.97 -11.73 -2.97
N LYS A 928 11.71 -12.77 -3.77
CA LYS A 928 11.42 -12.69 -5.21
C LYS A 928 10.39 -11.61 -5.54
N TYR A 929 9.34 -11.53 -4.73
CA TYR A 929 8.15 -10.71 -4.96
C TYR A 929 8.08 -9.42 -4.11
N THR A 930 9.18 -9.06 -3.45
CA THR A 930 9.27 -7.76 -2.75
C THR A 930 10.05 -6.77 -3.62
N VAL A 931 9.39 -5.70 -4.06
CA VAL A 931 10.04 -4.56 -4.72
C VAL A 931 9.77 -3.32 -3.85
N ARG A 932 10.83 -2.63 -3.42
CA ARG A 932 10.72 -1.39 -2.64
C ARG A 932 11.67 -0.33 -3.21
N PRO A 933 11.14 0.84 -3.63
CA PRO A 933 12.00 1.94 -4.05
C PRO A 933 13.00 2.36 -2.97
N GLY A 934 14.28 2.45 -3.33
CA GLY A 934 15.34 2.95 -2.45
C GLY A 934 15.93 1.95 -1.44
N PHE A 935 15.47 0.69 -1.41
CA PHE A 935 15.99 -0.34 -0.49
C PHE A 935 16.67 -1.47 -1.26
N PRO A 936 18.02 -1.52 -1.31
CA PRO A 936 18.71 -2.65 -1.93
C PRO A 936 18.32 -3.95 -1.22
N LYS A 937 18.03 -4.99 -2.00
CA LYS A 937 17.81 -6.32 -1.44
C LYS A 937 19.13 -6.79 -0.86
N ASP A 938 19.15 -7.03 0.44
CA ASP A 938 20.27 -7.64 1.14
C ASP A 938 20.33 -9.15 0.84
N SER A 939 20.53 -9.49 -0.44
CA SER A 939 20.49 -10.85 -0.97
C SER A 939 21.81 -11.59 -0.71
N PRO A 940 21.77 -12.87 -0.30
CA PRO A 940 22.96 -13.70 -0.27
C PRO A 940 23.54 -13.91 -1.67
N SER A 941 24.83 -14.20 -1.74
CA SER A 941 25.55 -14.41 -3.01
C SER A 941 25.75 -15.90 -3.29
N ASN A 942 25.83 -16.73 -2.23
CA ASN A 942 26.14 -18.15 -2.35
C ASN A 942 25.08 -18.98 -1.61
N LEU A 943 24.62 -20.08 -2.21
CA LEU A 943 23.66 -21.04 -1.63
C LEU A 943 24.13 -22.47 -1.90
N ILE A 944 24.20 -23.26 -0.82
CA ILE A 944 24.59 -24.66 -0.84
C ILE A 944 23.63 -25.49 0.01
N TRP A 945 23.30 -26.69 -0.47
CA TRP A 945 22.48 -27.66 0.26
C TRP A 945 23.29 -28.86 0.68
N LEU A 946 22.95 -29.50 1.80
CA LEU A 946 23.46 -30.83 2.11
C LEU A 946 22.90 -31.84 1.13
N ALA A 947 23.66 -32.88 0.76
CA ALA A 947 23.19 -33.91 -0.15
C ALA A 947 21.87 -34.56 0.30
N LYS A 948 21.03 -34.98 -0.66
CA LYS A 948 19.69 -35.57 -0.38
C LYS A 948 19.73 -36.76 0.57
N LYS A 949 20.77 -37.58 0.46
CA LYS A 949 21.00 -38.73 1.36
C LYS A 949 21.16 -38.36 2.83
N VAL A 950 21.72 -37.19 3.14
CA VAL A 950 21.90 -36.67 4.51
C VAL A 950 20.57 -36.19 5.09
N THR A 951 19.73 -35.61 4.23
CA THR A 951 18.55 -34.84 4.63
C THR A 951 17.23 -35.62 4.57
N LYS A 952 17.15 -36.71 3.78
CA LYS A 952 15.90 -37.46 3.52
C LYS A 952 15.11 -37.93 4.75
N LYS A 953 15.79 -38.13 5.89
CA LYS A 953 15.24 -38.61 7.17
C LYS A 953 15.30 -37.54 8.28
N LEU A 954 15.63 -36.28 7.98
CA LEU A 954 15.63 -35.19 8.97
C LEU A 954 14.20 -34.64 9.12
N ARG A 955 13.48 -35.12 10.14
CA ARG A 955 12.24 -34.48 10.63
C ARG A 955 12.56 -33.54 11.78
N GLU A 956 13.28 -34.08 12.76
CA GLU A 956 13.88 -33.34 13.86
C GLU A 956 15.40 -33.46 13.77
N PHE A 957 16.11 -32.40 14.17
CA PHE A 957 17.55 -32.36 14.11
C PHE A 957 18.14 -31.31 15.03
N ARG A 958 19.43 -31.51 15.38
CA ARG A 958 20.30 -30.50 15.93
C ARG A 958 21.45 -30.24 14.95
N LEU A 959 21.58 -28.99 14.52
CA LEU A 959 22.65 -28.50 13.66
C LEU A 959 23.64 -27.72 14.52
N THR A 960 24.92 -28.08 14.43
CA THR A 960 26.01 -27.33 15.06
C THR A 960 26.97 -26.83 13.99
N MET A 961 27.34 -25.54 14.05
CA MET A 961 28.27 -24.91 13.12
C MET A 961 29.29 -24.04 13.86
N ASP A 962 30.56 -24.21 13.57
CA ASP A 962 31.63 -23.34 14.08
C ASP A 962 31.96 -22.28 13.04
N LEU A 963 31.56 -21.02 13.32
CA LEU A 963 31.63 -19.89 12.40
C LEU A 963 32.81 -18.97 12.75
N GLU A 964 33.79 -18.88 11.86
CA GLU A 964 34.92 -17.94 11.97
C GLU A 964 34.64 -16.71 11.10
N SER A 965 34.75 -15.50 11.68
CA SER A 965 34.52 -14.25 10.95
C SER A 965 35.37 -13.11 11.50
N GLN A 966 35.76 -12.15 10.63
CA GLN A 966 36.48 -10.93 11.03
C GLN A 966 35.62 -9.97 11.86
N GLY A 967 34.32 -10.24 11.97
CA GLY A 967 33.38 -9.50 12.82
C GLY A 967 32.27 -10.41 13.31
N ARG A 968 31.07 -9.85 13.51
CA ARG A 968 29.89 -10.65 13.85
C ARG A 968 29.41 -11.44 12.61
N PRO A 969 29.12 -12.74 12.73
CA PRO A 969 28.76 -13.57 11.57
C PRO A 969 27.42 -13.15 10.96
N LYS A 970 27.33 -13.32 9.64
CA LYS A 970 26.08 -13.20 8.89
C LYS A 970 25.87 -14.44 8.03
N ILE A 971 24.85 -15.23 8.35
CA ILE A 971 24.55 -16.50 7.67
C ILE A 971 23.04 -16.73 7.63
N GLY A 972 22.58 -17.32 6.52
CA GLY A 972 21.22 -17.85 6.41
C GLY A 972 21.23 -19.37 6.45
N ILE A 973 20.28 -19.99 7.15
CA ILE A 973 20.13 -21.44 7.24
C ILE A 973 18.68 -21.79 6.90
N THR A 974 18.49 -22.55 5.84
CA THR A 974 17.17 -22.97 5.36
C THR A 974 16.96 -24.43 5.67
N PHE A 975 15.92 -24.75 6.44
CA PHE A 975 15.51 -26.11 6.76
C PHE A 975 14.08 -26.36 6.30
N GLN A 976 13.77 -27.63 6.07
CA GLN A 976 12.56 -28.01 5.33
C GLN A 976 12.46 -27.22 4.00
N GLY A 977 13.59 -27.05 3.31
CA GLY A 977 13.65 -26.31 2.03
C GLY A 977 13.40 -27.19 0.80
N GLU A 978 13.28 -26.55 -0.37
CA GLU A 978 13.09 -27.24 -1.65
C GLU A 978 14.37 -27.84 -2.23
N GLY A 979 15.55 -27.29 -1.91
CA GLY A 979 16.81 -27.75 -2.49
C GLY A 979 17.18 -27.14 -3.85
N LYS A 980 16.60 -25.99 -4.20
CA LYS A 980 16.82 -25.26 -5.46
C LYS A 980 17.64 -23.98 -5.25
N ASP A 981 17.52 -23.01 -6.13
CA ASP A 981 18.19 -21.70 -6.11
C ASP A 981 17.53 -20.68 -5.15
N ASP A 982 16.33 -20.97 -4.65
CA ASP A 982 15.61 -20.13 -3.70
C ASP A 982 16.02 -20.42 -2.24
N GLY A 983 16.71 -19.44 -1.67
CA GLY A 983 17.18 -19.45 -0.29
C GLY A 983 16.06 -19.38 0.75
N LEU A 984 14.87 -18.91 0.39
CA LEU A 984 13.72 -18.79 1.29
C LEU A 984 12.69 -19.90 1.06
N SER A 985 13.02 -20.98 0.35
CA SER A 985 12.07 -22.04 -0.02
C SER A 985 11.56 -22.95 1.12
N GLY A 986 11.65 -22.50 2.38
CA GLY A 986 11.20 -23.21 3.57
C GLY A 986 11.31 -22.32 4.82
N TRP A 987 11.52 -22.95 5.98
CA TRP A 987 11.87 -22.22 7.20
C TRP A 987 13.32 -21.75 7.11
N THR A 988 13.55 -20.46 7.36
CA THR A 988 14.87 -19.86 7.22
C THR A 988 15.25 -19.07 8.47
N VAL A 989 16.35 -19.45 9.09
CA VAL A 989 17.00 -18.68 10.14
C VAL A 989 18.02 -17.74 9.50
N ILE A 990 17.95 -16.45 9.82
CA ILE A 990 18.91 -15.43 9.37
C ILE A 990 19.60 -14.84 10.59
N LEU A 991 20.86 -15.23 10.80
CA LEU A 991 21.75 -14.61 11.77
C LEU A 991 22.43 -13.41 11.13
N HIS A 992 22.41 -12.26 11.79
CA HIS A 992 22.98 -11.04 11.25
C HIS A 992 23.55 -10.12 12.36
N PRO A 993 24.55 -9.29 12.05
CA PRO A 993 24.99 -8.22 12.94
C PRO A 993 23.85 -7.21 13.19
N ALA A 994 23.65 -6.81 14.44
CA ALA A 994 22.65 -5.82 14.83
C ALA A 994 23.19 -4.91 15.96
N GLY A 995 23.56 -3.67 15.62
CA GLY A 995 24.20 -2.76 16.58
C GLY A 995 25.50 -3.34 17.16
N LYS A 996 25.60 -3.39 18.49
CA LYS A 996 26.72 -4.03 19.22
C LYS A 996 26.57 -5.55 19.40
N GLY A 997 25.47 -6.14 18.92
CA GLY A 997 25.15 -7.55 19.13
C GLY A 997 24.87 -8.33 17.84
N LEU A 998 24.37 -9.55 18.03
CA LEU A 998 23.80 -10.42 17.01
C LEU A 998 22.28 -10.41 17.10
N GLY A 999 21.61 -10.30 15.95
CA GLY A 999 20.18 -10.50 15.79
C GLY A 999 19.89 -11.80 15.03
N ALA A 1000 18.73 -12.38 15.27
CA ALA A 1000 18.23 -13.54 14.55
C ALA A 1000 16.81 -13.31 14.05
N ARG A 1001 16.48 -13.85 12.87
CA ARG A 1001 15.13 -13.86 12.30
C ARG A 1001 14.77 -15.27 11.90
N LEU A 1002 13.52 -15.65 12.09
CA LEU A 1002 12.95 -16.90 11.58
C LEU A 1002 11.82 -16.55 10.61
N GLU A 1003 12.01 -16.94 9.35
CA GLU A 1003 11.10 -16.64 8.25
C GLU A 1003 10.54 -17.92 7.62
N LEU A 1004 9.32 -17.85 7.09
CA LEU A 1004 8.71 -18.91 6.28
C LEU A 1004 8.37 -18.35 4.89
N TYR A 1005 9.02 -18.88 3.84
CA TYR A 1005 8.85 -18.50 2.42
C TYR A 1005 9.25 -17.07 2.00
N ASP A 1006 9.49 -16.18 2.98
CA ASP A 1006 9.90 -14.76 2.92
C ASP A 1006 9.18 -13.91 3.99
N ARG A 1007 8.20 -14.49 4.68
CA ARG A 1007 7.45 -13.86 5.76
C ARG A 1007 8.21 -13.99 7.07
N LEU A 1008 8.50 -12.85 7.70
CA LEU A 1008 9.00 -12.82 9.07
C LEU A 1008 7.94 -13.35 10.05
N VAL A 1009 8.27 -14.45 10.73
CA VAL A 1009 7.41 -15.06 11.75
C VAL A 1009 7.93 -14.69 13.15
N TYR A 1010 9.23 -14.85 13.38
CA TYR A 1010 9.88 -14.47 14.64
C TYR A 1010 11.15 -13.65 14.45
N GLN A 1011 11.47 -12.84 15.44
CA GLN A 1011 12.68 -12.02 15.52
C GLN A 1011 13.21 -11.97 16.94
N ALA A 1012 14.51 -12.18 17.09
CA ALA A 1012 15.24 -11.96 18.33
C ALA A 1012 15.65 -10.49 18.45
N PRO A 1013 15.59 -9.88 19.65
CA PRO A 1013 16.29 -8.63 19.89
C PRO A 1013 17.81 -8.82 19.76
N PRO A 1014 18.56 -7.76 19.39
CA PRO A 1014 20.00 -7.82 19.38
C PRO A 1014 20.56 -8.21 20.75
N ARG A 1015 21.43 -9.23 20.80
CA ARG A 1015 22.13 -9.65 22.02
C ARG A 1015 23.64 -9.59 21.83
N GLU A 1016 24.37 -9.13 22.84
CA GLU A 1016 25.82 -9.22 22.81
C GLU A 1016 26.24 -10.68 22.95
N VAL A 1017 27.08 -11.12 22.02
CA VAL A 1017 27.64 -12.48 21.99
C VAL A 1017 29.12 -12.31 21.72
N GLN A 1018 29.95 -12.73 22.68
CA GLN A 1018 31.40 -12.68 22.54
C GLN A 1018 31.88 -13.91 21.76
N ALA A 1019 32.83 -13.71 20.85
CA ALA A 1019 33.48 -14.82 20.16
C ALA A 1019 34.46 -15.52 21.11
N ALA A 1020 34.46 -16.85 21.10
CA ALA A 1020 35.53 -17.63 21.73
C ALA A 1020 36.63 -17.84 20.69
N GLU A 1021 37.81 -17.23 20.88
CA GLU A 1021 38.93 -17.32 19.93
C GLU A 1021 38.56 -16.92 18.48
N GLY A 1022 37.68 -15.94 18.31
CA GLY A 1022 37.19 -15.50 17.00
C GLY A 1022 36.19 -16.46 16.34
N VAL A 1023 35.69 -17.46 17.07
CA VAL A 1023 34.70 -18.44 16.61
C VAL A 1023 33.36 -18.24 17.33
N TYR A 1024 32.27 -18.34 16.55
CA TYR A 1024 30.90 -18.38 17.02
C TYR A 1024 30.32 -19.76 16.75
N ARG A 1025 30.11 -20.54 17.81
CA ARG A 1025 29.44 -21.84 17.77
C ARG A 1025 27.93 -21.63 17.74
N LEU A 1026 27.33 -21.85 16.57
CA LEU A 1026 25.90 -21.83 16.36
C LEU A 1026 25.31 -23.21 16.65
N GLU A 1027 24.21 -23.25 17.40
CA GLU A 1027 23.42 -24.44 17.65
C GLU A 1027 21.95 -24.15 17.30
N LEU A 1028 21.45 -24.81 16.26
CA LEU A 1028 20.06 -24.75 15.82
C LEU A 1028 19.39 -26.09 16.12
N GLU A 1029 18.36 -26.07 16.95
CA GLU A 1029 17.57 -27.24 17.31
C GLU A 1029 16.15 -27.13 16.74
N VAL A 1030 15.72 -28.18 16.05
CA VAL A 1030 14.36 -28.31 15.50
C VAL A 1030 13.78 -29.63 15.99
N ALA A 1031 12.81 -29.56 16.90
CA ALA A 1031 12.18 -30.72 17.53
C ALA A 1031 10.78 -30.38 18.03
N GLY A 1032 9.83 -31.34 18.00
CA GLY A 1032 8.50 -31.15 18.59
C GLY A 1032 7.71 -29.95 18.08
N GLY A 1033 7.89 -29.57 16.80
CA GLY A 1033 7.23 -28.37 16.25
C GLY A 1033 7.82 -27.05 16.76
N GLN A 1034 9.03 -27.06 17.32
CA GLN A 1034 9.72 -25.87 17.82
C GLN A 1034 11.09 -25.69 17.18
N CYS A 1035 11.56 -24.44 17.18
CA CYS A 1035 12.86 -24.02 16.67
C CYS A 1035 13.59 -23.15 17.70
N SER A 1036 14.80 -23.57 18.11
CA SER A 1036 15.65 -22.84 19.05
C SER A 1036 17.02 -22.56 18.44
N LEU A 1037 17.55 -21.36 18.65
CA LEU A 1037 18.86 -20.93 18.16
C LEU A 1037 19.70 -20.38 19.31
N LYS A 1038 20.88 -20.97 19.51
CA LYS A 1038 21.91 -20.50 20.44
C LYS A 1038 23.20 -20.17 19.69
N VAL A 1039 23.93 -19.17 20.18
CA VAL A 1039 25.28 -18.85 19.72
C VAL A 1039 26.18 -18.68 20.93
N ASN A 1040 27.23 -19.49 21.06
CA ASN A 1040 28.12 -19.53 22.23
C ASN A 1040 27.35 -19.62 23.56
N GLY A 1041 26.31 -20.45 23.60
CA GLY A 1041 25.43 -20.59 24.77
C GLY A 1041 24.35 -19.52 24.91
N THR A 1042 24.50 -18.34 24.29
CA THR A 1042 23.48 -17.29 24.31
C THR A 1042 22.29 -17.65 23.43
N THR A 1043 21.11 -17.82 24.03
CA THR A 1043 19.86 -18.02 23.29
C THR A 1043 19.45 -16.74 22.55
N LEU A 1044 19.25 -16.86 21.23
CA LEU A 1044 18.71 -15.80 20.39
C LEU A 1044 17.24 -16.07 20.05
N LEU A 1045 16.91 -17.28 19.59
CA LEU A 1045 15.54 -17.75 19.40
C LEU A 1045 15.28 -18.87 20.39
N ASP A 1046 14.17 -18.80 21.09
CA ASP A 1046 13.85 -19.73 22.17
C ASP A 1046 12.49 -20.38 21.94
N ALA A 1047 12.50 -21.68 21.63
CA ALA A 1047 11.32 -22.50 21.43
C ALA A 1047 10.26 -21.88 20.49
N CYS A 1048 10.68 -21.25 19.39
CA CYS A 1048 9.76 -20.64 18.44
C CYS A 1048 8.87 -21.72 17.80
N SER A 1049 7.55 -21.60 17.93
CA SER A 1049 6.59 -22.52 17.32
C SER A 1049 6.69 -22.52 15.79
N ILE A 1050 6.81 -23.70 15.19
CA ILE A 1050 6.91 -23.88 13.74
C ILE A 1050 5.99 -25.01 13.28
N ARG A 1051 5.21 -24.73 12.24
CA ARG A 1051 4.44 -25.77 11.53
C ARG A 1051 5.37 -26.58 10.62
N PRO A 1052 5.36 -27.93 10.69
CA PRO A 1052 6.06 -28.75 9.73
C PRO A 1052 5.55 -28.51 8.30
N ILE A 1053 6.45 -28.33 7.34
CA ILE A 1053 6.12 -28.31 5.91
C ILE A 1053 6.65 -29.58 5.23
N ALA A 1054 6.01 -30.02 4.14
CA ALA A 1054 6.29 -31.27 3.43
C ALA A 1054 7.61 -31.24 2.61
N ARG A 1055 8.70 -30.80 3.24
CA ARG A 1055 10.02 -30.57 2.65
C ARG A 1055 11.08 -30.97 3.68
N ARG A 1056 12.27 -31.35 3.20
CA ARG A 1056 13.30 -31.95 4.09
C ARG A 1056 14.72 -31.47 3.84
N ARG A 1057 14.94 -30.56 2.89
CA ARG A 1057 16.30 -30.13 2.55
C ARG A 1057 16.82 -29.18 3.63
N LEU A 1058 18.12 -29.26 3.89
CA LEU A 1058 18.86 -28.37 4.79
C LEU A 1058 19.98 -27.73 3.98
N GLY A 1059 20.05 -26.41 3.98
CA GLY A 1059 21.02 -25.63 3.22
C GLY A 1059 21.40 -24.35 3.97
N PHE A 1060 22.45 -23.69 3.50
CA PHE A 1060 22.94 -22.46 4.11
C PHE A 1060 23.49 -21.51 3.05
N MET A 1061 23.51 -20.23 3.43
CA MET A 1061 23.74 -19.10 2.53
C MET A 1061 24.74 -18.12 3.12
N THR A 1062 25.60 -17.57 2.26
CA THR A 1062 26.60 -16.57 2.64
C THR A 1062 26.58 -15.37 1.69
N TRP A 1063 26.97 -14.20 2.21
CA TRP A 1063 27.03 -12.95 1.46
C TRP A 1063 28.38 -12.72 0.77
N GLY A 1064 29.41 -13.49 1.16
CA GLY A 1064 30.76 -13.37 0.64
C GLY A 1064 31.78 -14.15 1.48
N PRO A 1065 33.08 -13.83 1.32
CA PRO A 1065 34.18 -14.59 1.90
C PRO A 1065 34.52 -14.26 3.36
N SER A 1066 33.86 -13.25 3.97
CA SER A 1066 34.15 -12.81 5.35
C SER A 1066 33.71 -13.80 6.43
N LEU A 1067 32.94 -14.83 6.06
CA LEU A 1067 32.49 -15.90 6.94
C LEU A 1067 33.08 -17.23 6.47
N ARG A 1068 33.68 -17.96 7.40
CA ARG A 1068 34.27 -19.29 7.19
C ARG A 1068 33.61 -20.28 8.15
N ILE A 1069 33.26 -21.47 7.66
CA ILE A 1069 32.65 -22.55 8.46
C ILE A 1069 33.72 -23.62 8.69
N ARG A 1070 34.19 -23.77 9.93
CA ARG A 1070 35.26 -24.73 10.30
C ARG A 1070 34.72 -26.14 10.54
N ASN A 1071 33.53 -26.22 11.10
CA ASN A 1071 32.88 -27.48 11.44
C ASN A 1071 31.38 -27.41 11.18
N LEU A 1072 30.82 -28.54 10.78
CA LEU A 1072 29.40 -28.71 10.51
C LEU A 1072 28.96 -30.10 10.96
N GLU A 1073 28.04 -30.15 11.91
CA GLU A 1073 27.46 -31.38 12.44
C GLU A 1073 25.94 -31.37 12.35
N VAL A 1074 25.35 -32.51 11.98
CA VAL A 1074 23.90 -32.74 12.08
C VAL A 1074 23.64 -34.00 12.88
N ALA A 1075 22.89 -33.86 13.96
CA ALA A 1075 22.42 -34.95 14.80
C ALA A 1075 20.90 -35.11 14.73
N ARG A 1076 20.40 -36.32 15.03
CA ARG A 1076 18.98 -36.65 15.12
C ARG A 1076 18.66 -37.18 16.52
N PRO A 1077 17.39 -37.15 16.95
CA PRO A 1077 16.98 -37.84 18.17
C PRO A 1077 17.39 -39.33 18.11
N ARG A 1078 17.78 -39.89 19.25
CA ARG A 1078 18.11 -41.31 19.38
C ARG A 1078 16.90 -42.20 19.17
#